data_AF-A0AAV6HX92-F1
#
_entry.id   AF-A0AAV6HX92-F1
#
_cell.length_a   1.000
_cell.length_b   1.000
_cell.length_c   1.000
_cell.angle_alpha   90.00
_cell.angle_beta   90.00
_cell.angle_gamma   90.00
#
_symmetry.space_group_name_H-M   'P 1'
#
loop_
_entity.id
_entity.type
_entity.pdbx_description
1 polymer ?
#
loop_
_entity_poly.entity_id
_entity_poly.type
_entity_poly.pdbx_seq_one_letter_code
_entity_poly.pdbx_strand_id
1 'polypeptide(L)'
;MLPRKKSPISSTTTPKSTIFTLLFLLHCLPITSSSPIKTIVVVVMENRSFDHMLGWMKKLNPKINGVTGSESNPLSTTDPTSPLLYFRNQAHYVDPDPGHSFQAIREQIFGSNDTSANPPPMNGFAQQAHSMDPNMTQDVMNGFEPDKVAVYKALVSEFAVFDRWFASVPSSTQPNRLYVHSGTSAGATSNIPALLAKGIYYQNIPATLFYRNLRKLKYVDNFLSFGSSFKSDAKKGKLPNYAVVEQRYMDTKADPANDDHPSHDVYHGQMLVKEVYETLRASPQWNQTMMVVTYDEHGGYFDHVPTPVRGVPSPDGIVGPEPFLFRFDRLGVRVPTIVVSPWIDKGTVVHGPNGVPMATSEYEHSSIPATVKNIFNLPSFLTKRDAWAGSFHSIVQTRKEPRTDCPVQLPTPVRIRETEANEDAKLTEFQQELMQLASVLKGDDIFTNLHEKIGKMTVKEGNQYMEGAVKSFFEAGIAAKKMGGDEEQINIPATLFYLYLRKLKYVGNFHPYDISFKSEAANGNLPNYTVVEQRYMDMELFPANDNHLSHDVYNGQMFIKEVYETLRAPCNSPNSVRIRQTETNEDAKLTEFQQELVQLAAVLKGDDILSGFSDEIGKMTVKEGYEYMKDAVKSFFEAGNAAKKMRVDAKRIVKPTVKNFV
;
A
#
# COMPACT_ATOMS: atom_id res chain seq x y z
N MET A 1 1.82 -71.39 -62.26
CA MET A 1 0.93 -72.16 -63.16
C MET A 1 -0.29 -71.32 -63.49
N LEU A 2 -0.87 -71.53 -64.67
CA LEU A 2 -2.12 -70.93 -65.18
C LEU A 2 -3.30 -71.91 -64.94
N PRO A 3 -4.58 -71.59 -65.27
CA PRO A 3 -5.30 -70.31 -65.15
C PRO A 3 -6.75 -70.50 -64.59
N ARG A 4 -7.57 -69.45 -64.60
CA ARG A 4 -8.82 -69.45 -65.42
C ARG A 4 -9.37 -68.05 -65.67
N LYS A 5 -9.78 -67.79 -66.91
CA LYS A 5 -10.52 -66.59 -67.35
C LYS A 5 -12.03 -66.87 -67.32
N LYS A 6 -12.84 -65.86 -67.02
CA LYS A 6 -13.85 -65.32 -67.95
C LYS A 6 -14.43 -63.99 -67.43
N SER A 7 -14.97 -63.20 -68.35
CA SER A 7 -15.53 -61.85 -68.21
C SER A 7 -16.75 -61.74 -69.15
N PRO A 8 -17.44 -60.59 -69.31
CA PRO A 8 -17.43 -59.33 -68.54
C PRO A 8 -18.84 -58.94 -68.04
N ILE A 9 -19.01 -57.74 -67.47
CA ILE A 9 -20.04 -56.74 -67.86
C ILE A 9 -19.78 -55.39 -67.15
N SER A 10 -20.34 -54.31 -67.69
CA SER A 10 -20.21 -52.92 -67.20
C SER A 10 -20.88 -52.69 -65.82
N SER A 11 -20.79 -51.54 -65.15
CA SER A 11 -20.50 -50.16 -65.58
C SER A 11 -20.03 -49.27 -64.41
N THR A 12 -19.84 -47.97 -64.71
CA THR A 12 -19.63 -46.82 -63.79
C THR A 12 -18.25 -46.69 -63.14
N THR A 13 -17.73 -45.46 -63.13
CA THR A 13 -16.33 -45.11 -62.90
C THR A 13 -16.06 -44.70 -61.46
N THR A 14 -15.04 -45.30 -60.84
CA THR A 14 -14.46 -44.81 -59.59
C THR A 14 -13.60 -43.57 -59.82
N PRO A 15 -13.79 -42.45 -59.09
CA PRO A 15 -12.72 -41.48 -58.89
C PRO A 15 -11.71 -42.04 -57.87
N LYS A 16 -10.42 -41.94 -58.14
CA LYS A 16 -9.34 -42.20 -57.17
C LYS A 16 -8.53 -40.93 -56.93
N SER A 17 -8.26 -40.65 -55.66
CA SER A 17 -7.16 -39.81 -55.19
C SER A 17 -7.10 -38.36 -55.70
N THR A 18 -7.76 -37.45 -54.99
CA THR A 18 -7.19 -36.11 -54.76
C THR A 18 -7.25 -35.82 -53.27
N ILE A 19 -6.19 -35.22 -52.73
CA ILE A 19 -6.09 -34.85 -51.31
C ILE A 19 -7.14 -33.80 -51.03
N PHE A 20 -8.11 -34.11 -50.16
CA PHE A 20 -9.04 -33.11 -49.66
C PHE A 20 -8.37 -32.37 -48.51
N THR A 21 -7.74 -31.24 -48.81
CA THR A 21 -7.30 -30.26 -47.81
C THR A 21 -8.54 -29.65 -47.18
N LEU A 22 -9.14 -30.35 -46.22
CA LEU A 22 -10.27 -29.86 -45.45
C LEU A 22 -9.78 -28.74 -44.53
N LEU A 23 -9.76 -27.51 -45.05
CA LEU A 23 -9.69 -26.33 -44.21
C LEU A 23 -10.92 -26.33 -43.31
N PHE A 24 -10.76 -26.91 -42.12
CA PHE A 24 -11.49 -26.46 -40.95
C PHE A 24 -11.07 -25.01 -40.69
N LEU A 25 -11.73 -24.10 -41.40
CA LEU A 25 -11.96 -22.73 -40.95
C LEU A 25 -12.90 -22.78 -39.74
N LEU A 26 -12.39 -23.39 -38.67
CA LEU A 26 -12.64 -22.95 -37.30
C LEU A 26 -12.18 -21.51 -37.24
N HIS A 27 -13.07 -20.63 -37.70
CA HIS A 27 -13.23 -19.32 -37.07
C HIS A 27 -13.55 -19.62 -35.62
N CYS A 28 -12.50 -19.74 -34.81
CA CYS A 28 -12.55 -19.36 -33.41
C CYS A 28 -12.83 -17.85 -33.39
N LEU A 29 -14.09 -17.49 -33.68
CA LEU A 29 -14.68 -16.25 -33.22
C LEU A 29 -14.38 -16.24 -31.71
N PRO A 30 -13.57 -15.30 -31.20
CA PRO A 30 -13.38 -15.22 -29.77
C PRO A 30 -14.76 -14.88 -29.21
N ILE A 31 -15.37 -15.82 -28.49
CA ILE A 31 -16.57 -15.55 -27.70
C ILE A 31 -16.11 -14.78 -26.46
N THR A 32 -15.65 -13.55 -26.68
CA THR A 32 -15.49 -12.51 -25.68
C THR A 32 -16.88 -12.07 -25.24
N SER A 33 -17.58 -12.97 -24.56
CA SER A 33 -18.76 -12.66 -23.77
C SER A 33 -18.34 -11.62 -22.74
N SER A 34 -18.55 -10.35 -23.09
CA SER A 34 -18.22 -9.20 -22.26
C SER A 34 -18.71 -9.46 -20.84
N SER A 35 -17.80 -9.49 -19.86
CA SER A 35 -18.17 -9.78 -18.48
C SER A 35 -19.34 -8.88 -18.08
N PRO A 36 -20.40 -9.40 -17.41
CA PRO A 36 -21.51 -8.56 -16.98
C PRO A 36 -21.03 -7.50 -15.98
N ILE A 37 -19.92 -7.78 -15.29
CA ILE A 37 -19.26 -6.87 -14.36
C ILE A 37 -18.69 -5.65 -15.11
N LYS A 38 -19.00 -4.47 -14.58
CA LYS A 38 -18.44 -3.18 -14.98
C LYS A 38 -17.78 -2.44 -13.81
N THR A 39 -18.10 -2.80 -12.57
CA THR A 39 -17.49 -2.24 -11.35
C THR A 39 -16.98 -3.37 -10.46
N ILE A 40 -15.71 -3.29 -10.08
CA ILE A 40 -15.09 -4.16 -9.06
C ILE A 40 -14.82 -3.30 -7.82
N VAL A 41 -15.29 -3.74 -6.66
CA VAL A 41 -15.04 -3.10 -5.36
C VAL A 41 -14.19 -4.05 -4.51
N VAL A 42 -13.05 -3.59 -4.02
CA VAL A 42 -12.11 -4.39 -3.22
C VAL A 42 -12.04 -3.84 -1.80
N VAL A 43 -12.19 -4.73 -0.82
CA VAL A 43 -11.98 -4.47 0.60
C VAL A 43 -10.89 -5.44 1.08
N VAL A 44 -9.80 -4.90 1.63
CA VAL A 44 -8.68 -5.69 2.17
C VAL A 44 -8.65 -5.48 3.67
N MET A 45 -9.14 -6.43 4.44
CA MET A 45 -9.16 -6.42 5.91
C MET A 45 -7.76 -6.75 6.48
N GLU A 46 -7.57 -6.48 7.76
CA GLU A 46 -6.38 -6.73 8.59
C GLU A 46 -6.61 -7.91 9.56
N ASN A 47 -5.56 -8.30 10.27
CA ASN A 47 -4.85 -9.53 9.94
C ASN A 47 -5.50 -10.80 10.56
N ARG A 48 -5.93 -11.76 9.72
CA ARG A 48 -6.65 -12.97 10.16
C ARG A 48 -6.48 -14.15 9.20
N SER A 49 -6.27 -15.36 9.73
CA SER A 49 -6.17 -16.59 8.92
C SER A 49 -7.52 -17.07 8.38
N PHE A 50 -7.52 -17.90 7.32
CA PHE A 50 -8.75 -18.50 6.81
C PHE A 50 -9.42 -19.35 7.88
N ASP A 51 -8.70 -20.25 8.55
CA ASP A 51 -9.32 -21.12 9.56
C ASP A 51 -9.84 -20.35 10.78
N HIS A 52 -9.20 -19.24 11.16
CA HIS A 52 -9.62 -18.39 12.27
C HIS A 52 -10.97 -17.70 12.00
N MET A 53 -11.22 -17.16 10.80
CA MET A 53 -12.49 -16.50 10.48
C MET A 53 -13.54 -17.43 9.85
N LEU A 54 -13.11 -18.33 8.95
CA LEU A 54 -13.99 -19.10 8.07
C LEU A 54 -13.84 -20.63 8.20
N GLY A 55 -12.83 -21.15 8.91
CA GLY A 55 -12.59 -22.60 9.02
C GLY A 55 -13.81 -23.36 9.54
N TRP A 56 -14.47 -22.84 10.57
CA TRP A 56 -15.69 -23.44 11.13
C TRP A 56 -16.93 -23.33 10.23
N MET A 57 -16.89 -22.59 9.12
CA MET A 57 -17.97 -22.56 8.11
C MET A 57 -18.16 -23.93 7.41
N LYS A 58 -17.20 -24.85 7.53
CA LYS A 58 -17.33 -26.26 7.15
C LYS A 58 -18.52 -26.95 7.84
N LYS A 59 -18.93 -26.50 9.04
CA LYS A 59 -20.17 -26.92 9.72
C LYS A 59 -21.43 -26.59 8.92
N LEU A 60 -21.39 -25.58 8.05
CA LEU A 60 -22.50 -25.12 7.21
C LEU A 60 -22.45 -25.70 5.79
N ASN A 61 -21.24 -25.76 5.22
CA ASN A 61 -20.99 -26.28 3.87
C ASN A 61 -19.79 -27.24 3.91
N PRO A 62 -20.00 -28.56 4.03
CA PRO A 62 -18.93 -29.55 4.18
C PRO A 62 -17.93 -29.64 3.01
N LYS A 63 -18.20 -28.96 1.88
CA LYS A 63 -17.23 -28.81 0.79
C LYS A 63 -16.06 -27.90 1.16
N ILE A 64 -16.28 -26.93 2.06
CA ILE A 64 -15.24 -25.98 2.48
C ILE A 64 -14.10 -26.74 3.15
N ASN A 65 -12.88 -26.53 2.66
CA ASN A 65 -11.66 -27.06 3.25
C ASN A 65 -11.26 -26.28 4.53
N GLY A 66 -12.14 -26.28 5.54
CA GLY A 66 -11.88 -25.72 6.86
C GLY A 66 -11.58 -26.79 7.92
N VAL A 67 -11.51 -26.36 9.18
CA VAL A 67 -11.22 -27.21 10.35
C VAL A 67 -12.35 -28.15 10.76
N THR A 68 -11.98 -29.12 11.61
CA THR A 68 -12.85 -30.12 12.23
C THR A 68 -12.72 -30.17 13.76
N GLY A 69 -11.62 -29.64 14.32
CA GLY A 69 -11.25 -29.71 15.73
C GLY A 69 -10.22 -30.80 16.07
N SER A 70 -9.75 -31.57 15.07
CA SER A 70 -8.61 -32.49 15.21
C SER A 70 -7.29 -31.89 14.74
N GLU A 71 -7.31 -30.70 14.11
CA GLU A 71 -6.12 -29.95 13.73
C GLU A 71 -5.39 -29.46 15.01
N SER A 72 -4.06 -29.50 15.03
CA SER A 72 -3.28 -29.19 16.23
C SER A 72 -1.85 -28.72 15.93
N ASN A 73 -1.23 -28.02 16.87
CA ASN A 73 0.21 -27.71 16.88
C ASN A 73 0.84 -28.15 18.21
N PRO A 74 2.08 -28.66 18.23
CA PRO A 74 2.83 -28.87 19.47
C PRO A 74 3.26 -27.52 20.07
N LEU A 75 3.42 -27.48 21.40
CA LEU A 75 3.98 -26.31 22.09
C LEU A 75 5.47 -26.08 21.75
N SER A 76 6.20 -27.15 21.44
CA SER A 76 7.57 -27.13 20.90
C SER A 76 7.69 -28.21 19.82
N THR A 77 8.14 -27.81 18.64
CA THR A 77 8.36 -28.69 17.48
C THR A 77 9.63 -29.54 17.60
N THR A 78 10.51 -29.22 18.55
CA THR A 78 11.77 -29.94 18.80
C THR A 78 11.66 -31.00 19.91
N ASP A 79 10.57 -30.98 20.69
CA ASP A 79 10.27 -31.97 21.72
C ASP A 79 9.20 -32.96 21.22
N PRO A 80 9.55 -34.24 20.98
CA PRO A 80 8.59 -35.25 20.53
C PRO A 80 7.56 -35.65 21.61
N THR A 81 7.69 -35.17 22.85
CA THR A 81 6.74 -35.36 23.95
C THR A 81 5.90 -34.11 24.24
N SER A 82 6.05 -33.06 23.43
CA SER A 82 5.40 -31.77 23.64
C SER A 82 3.87 -31.86 23.61
N PRO A 83 3.14 -31.15 24.50
CA PRO A 83 1.68 -31.15 24.47
C PRO A 83 1.14 -30.53 23.17
N LEU A 84 0.11 -31.17 22.60
CA LEU A 84 -0.60 -30.69 21.43
C LEU A 84 -1.73 -29.74 21.83
N LEU A 85 -1.67 -28.51 21.36
CA LEU A 85 -2.79 -27.59 21.37
C LEU A 85 -3.66 -27.86 20.14
N TYR A 86 -4.91 -28.23 20.38
CA TYR A 86 -5.89 -28.50 19.33
C TYR A 86 -6.67 -27.23 18.99
N PHE A 87 -7.03 -27.09 17.71
CA PHE A 87 -7.78 -25.94 17.24
C PHE A 87 -9.21 -25.93 17.80
N ARG A 88 -9.62 -24.82 18.41
CA ARG A 88 -10.96 -24.68 19.03
C ARG A 88 -11.83 -23.63 18.34
N ASN A 89 -13.09 -23.63 18.73
CA ASN A 89 -14.13 -22.71 18.28
C ASN A 89 -14.35 -21.54 19.26
N GLN A 90 -13.27 -21.11 19.95
CA GLN A 90 -13.30 -20.22 21.10
C GLN A 90 -12.59 -18.87 20.85
N ALA A 91 -12.50 -18.43 19.58
CA ALA A 91 -11.92 -17.13 19.28
C ALA A 91 -12.75 -15.98 19.88
N HIS A 92 -12.02 -14.96 20.33
CA HIS A 92 -12.54 -13.80 21.04
C HIS A 92 -11.65 -12.58 20.70
N TYR A 93 -11.78 -11.50 21.47
CA TYR A 93 -10.88 -10.35 21.39
C TYR A 93 -9.50 -10.73 21.95
N VAL A 94 -8.43 -10.51 21.17
CA VAL A 94 -7.05 -10.87 21.52
C VAL A 94 -6.20 -9.62 21.62
N ASP A 95 -5.42 -9.52 22.69
CA ASP A 95 -4.55 -8.39 23.06
C ASP A 95 -3.49 -8.95 24.04
N PRO A 96 -2.17 -8.88 23.76
CA PRO A 96 -1.52 -8.20 22.65
C PRO A 96 -1.68 -8.88 21.29
N ASP A 97 -1.22 -8.19 20.24
CA ASP A 97 -1.22 -8.64 18.85
C ASP A 97 -0.24 -9.81 18.58
N PRO A 98 -0.65 -10.90 17.91
CA PRO A 98 0.25 -12.03 17.61
C PRO A 98 1.32 -11.74 16.57
N GLY A 99 2.40 -12.51 16.62
CA GLY A 99 3.56 -12.32 15.74
C GLY A 99 3.25 -12.58 14.27
N HIS A 100 3.40 -11.56 13.42
CA HIS A 100 3.15 -11.65 11.98
C HIS A 100 4.29 -11.03 11.13
N SER A 101 5.47 -10.87 11.72
CA SER A 101 6.68 -10.50 10.96
C SER A 101 7.18 -11.66 10.09
N PHE A 102 7.96 -11.38 9.04
CA PHE A 102 8.54 -12.43 8.16
C PHE A 102 9.27 -13.55 8.94
N GLN A 103 9.89 -13.22 10.07
CA GLN A 103 10.53 -14.21 10.94
C GLN A 103 9.49 -15.09 11.67
N ALA A 104 8.47 -14.47 12.29
CA ALA A 104 7.41 -15.19 12.97
C ALA A 104 6.65 -16.12 11.99
N ILE A 105 6.28 -15.61 10.82
CA ILE A 105 5.57 -16.36 9.79
C ILE A 105 6.40 -17.53 9.25
N ARG A 106 7.71 -17.35 9.09
CA ARG A 106 8.64 -18.45 8.77
C ARG A 106 8.61 -19.55 9.83
N GLU A 107 8.67 -19.19 11.11
CA GLU A 107 8.62 -20.16 12.20
C GLU A 107 7.26 -20.88 12.25
N GLN A 108 6.15 -20.15 12.10
CA GLN A 108 4.79 -20.70 12.05
C GLN A 108 4.61 -21.78 10.96
N ILE A 109 5.07 -21.49 9.74
CA ILE A 109 4.96 -22.37 8.57
C ILE A 109 5.84 -23.63 8.71
N PHE A 110 7.05 -23.50 9.28
CA PHE A 110 8.08 -24.55 9.23
C PHE A 110 8.47 -25.19 10.57
N GLY A 111 8.02 -24.63 11.69
CA GLY A 111 8.42 -25.00 13.06
C GLY A 111 9.87 -24.65 13.43
N SER A 112 10.71 -24.32 12.45
CA SER A 112 12.16 -24.27 12.60
C SER A 112 12.83 -23.30 11.61
N ASN A 113 14.15 -23.21 11.71
CA ASN A 113 14.97 -22.47 10.75
C ASN A 113 15.11 -23.15 9.38
N ASP A 114 14.85 -24.46 9.23
CA ASP A 114 14.83 -25.09 7.91
C ASP A 114 13.52 -24.75 7.18
N THR A 115 13.63 -24.28 5.93
CA THR A 115 12.48 -23.95 5.08
C THR A 115 12.41 -24.79 3.80
N SER A 116 13.08 -25.94 3.78
CA SER A 116 13.17 -26.85 2.63
C SER A 116 11.94 -27.77 2.44
N ALA A 117 11.17 -27.98 3.51
CA ALA A 117 10.02 -28.89 3.55
C ALA A 117 8.94 -28.53 2.53
N ASN A 118 8.45 -29.53 1.79
CA ASN A 118 7.39 -29.38 0.79
C ASN A 118 6.52 -30.66 0.73
N PRO A 119 5.26 -30.64 1.18
CA PRO A 119 4.56 -29.51 1.80
C PRO A 119 5.23 -29.04 3.11
N PRO A 120 5.11 -27.75 3.48
CA PRO A 120 5.51 -27.27 4.80
C PRO A 120 4.61 -27.87 5.91
N PRO A 121 5.11 -28.03 7.14
CA PRO A 121 4.40 -28.72 8.23
C PRO A 121 3.31 -27.91 8.94
N MET A 122 3.29 -26.58 8.83
CA MET A 122 2.29 -25.69 9.46
C MET A 122 2.16 -25.90 11.00
N ASN A 123 3.28 -26.19 11.67
CA ASN A 123 3.32 -26.71 13.04
C ASN A 123 3.96 -25.77 14.08
N GLY A 124 4.36 -24.56 13.71
CA GLY A 124 5.06 -23.62 14.60
C GLY A 124 4.20 -22.54 15.25
N PHE A 125 2.88 -22.50 15.00
CA PHE A 125 2.02 -21.39 15.45
C PHE A 125 1.93 -21.29 16.97
N ALA A 126 1.66 -22.40 17.65
CA ALA A 126 1.65 -22.45 19.11
C ALA A 126 3.03 -22.12 19.71
N GLN A 127 4.11 -22.69 19.17
CA GLN A 127 5.49 -22.42 19.61
C GLN A 127 5.85 -20.93 19.48
N GLN A 128 5.57 -20.32 18.32
CA GLN A 128 5.91 -18.94 18.05
C GLN A 128 5.10 -17.98 18.94
N ALA A 129 3.79 -18.20 19.12
CA ALA A 129 2.98 -17.40 20.05
C ALA A 129 3.47 -17.56 21.50
N HIS A 130 3.79 -18.78 21.95
CA HIS A 130 4.34 -19.03 23.29
C HIS A 130 5.67 -18.30 23.55
N SER A 131 6.47 -18.07 22.50
CA SER A 131 7.72 -17.31 22.61
C SER A 131 7.51 -15.80 22.83
N MET A 132 6.32 -15.27 22.52
CA MET A 132 5.92 -13.89 22.77
C MET A 132 5.16 -13.74 24.09
N ASP A 133 4.10 -14.53 24.27
CA ASP A 133 3.33 -14.59 25.51
C ASP A 133 2.77 -16.01 25.71
N PRO A 134 3.11 -16.71 26.81
CA PRO A 134 2.55 -18.02 27.16
C PRO A 134 1.02 -18.08 27.21
N ASN A 135 0.33 -16.97 27.44
CA ASN A 135 -1.14 -16.91 27.47
C ASN A 135 -1.75 -16.95 26.05
N MET A 136 -1.13 -16.26 25.09
CA MET A 136 -1.57 -16.16 23.68
C MET A 136 -1.58 -17.52 22.94
N THR A 137 -0.89 -18.53 23.48
CA THR A 137 -0.64 -19.82 22.81
C THR A 137 -1.92 -20.52 22.32
N GLN A 138 -3.03 -20.45 23.08
CA GLN A 138 -4.30 -21.04 22.66
C GLN A 138 -5.11 -20.13 21.73
N ASP A 139 -4.86 -18.81 21.73
CA ASP A 139 -5.65 -17.83 20.98
C ASP A 139 -5.32 -17.82 19.50
N VAL A 140 -4.03 -18.01 19.14
CA VAL A 140 -3.63 -18.32 17.76
C VAL A 140 -4.18 -19.66 17.29
N MET A 141 -4.47 -20.59 18.23
CA MET A 141 -5.10 -21.89 17.98
C MET A 141 -6.63 -21.87 18.15
N ASN A 142 -7.27 -20.70 18.08
CA ASN A 142 -8.72 -20.54 18.13
C ASN A 142 -9.27 -19.98 16.81
N GLY A 143 -10.50 -20.35 16.46
CA GLY A 143 -11.28 -19.73 15.38
C GLY A 143 -12.72 -19.42 15.82
N PHE A 144 -13.39 -18.54 15.09
CA PHE A 144 -14.74 -18.08 15.42
C PHE A 144 -15.81 -19.09 15.02
N GLU A 145 -16.85 -19.22 15.84
CA GLU A 145 -18.09 -19.88 15.41
C GLU A 145 -18.83 -19.03 14.37
N PRO A 146 -19.48 -19.65 13.37
CA PRO A 146 -20.19 -18.91 12.32
C PRO A 146 -21.20 -17.86 12.84
N ASP A 147 -21.78 -18.05 14.02
CA ASP A 147 -22.75 -17.09 14.62
C ASP A 147 -22.09 -15.93 15.38
N LYS A 148 -20.78 -16.00 15.69
CA LYS A 148 -19.98 -14.84 16.14
C LYS A 148 -19.62 -13.94 14.95
N VAL A 149 -19.31 -14.57 13.82
CA VAL A 149 -19.00 -13.92 12.54
C VAL A 149 -20.20 -13.93 11.57
N ALA A 150 -21.36 -13.51 12.08
CA ALA A 150 -22.66 -13.62 11.40
C ALA A 150 -22.71 -12.97 10.00
N VAL A 151 -21.98 -11.87 9.77
CA VAL A 151 -21.89 -11.22 8.44
C VAL A 151 -21.16 -12.12 7.45
N TYR A 152 -20.01 -12.66 7.84
CA TYR A 152 -19.23 -13.59 7.01
C TYR A 152 -19.99 -14.91 6.81
N LYS A 153 -20.68 -15.44 7.82
CA LYS A 153 -21.60 -16.59 7.70
C LYS A 153 -22.65 -16.38 6.61
N ALA A 154 -23.29 -15.22 6.58
CA ALA A 154 -24.30 -14.89 5.57
C ALA A 154 -23.67 -14.85 4.17
N LEU A 155 -22.54 -14.16 4.00
CA LEU A 155 -21.87 -14.04 2.70
C LEU A 155 -21.32 -15.38 2.16
N VAL A 156 -20.74 -16.23 3.01
CA VAL A 156 -20.28 -17.58 2.64
C VAL A 156 -21.46 -18.49 2.24
N SER A 157 -22.61 -18.33 2.88
CA SER A 157 -23.82 -19.10 2.53
C SER A 157 -24.43 -18.65 1.20
N GLU A 158 -24.26 -17.39 0.82
CA GLU A 158 -24.97 -16.76 -0.30
C GLU A 158 -24.14 -16.55 -1.56
N PHE A 159 -22.81 -16.53 -1.50
CA PHE A 159 -21.93 -16.22 -2.64
C PHE A 159 -20.75 -17.20 -2.77
N ALA A 160 -19.57 -16.75 -3.21
CA ALA A 160 -18.38 -17.59 -3.39
C ALA A 160 -17.38 -17.37 -2.26
N VAL A 161 -16.99 -18.45 -1.58
CA VAL A 161 -15.84 -18.50 -0.67
C VAL A 161 -14.67 -19.21 -1.35
N PHE A 162 -13.46 -18.69 -1.15
CA PHE A 162 -12.22 -19.28 -1.64
C PHE A 162 -11.50 -19.94 -0.46
N ASP A 163 -11.44 -21.27 -0.45
CA ASP A 163 -10.79 -22.03 0.64
C ASP A 163 -9.34 -22.42 0.33
N ARG A 164 -8.77 -21.80 -0.71
CA ARG A 164 -7.36 -21.86 -1.10
C ARG A 164 -6.88 -20.52 -1.69
N TRP A 165 -7.03 -19.44 -0.93
CA TRP A 165 -6.44 -18.13 -1.23
C TRP A 165 -5.36 -17.80 -0.22
N PHE A 166 -4.14 -17.50 -0.67
CA PHE A 166 -2.98 -17.25 0.18
C PHE A 166 -2.58 -15.78 0.23
N ALA A 167 -1.95 -15.37 1.33
CA ALA A 167 -1.13 -14.16 1.33
C ALA A 167 -0.04 -14.29 0.26
N SER A 168 0.23 -13.22 -0.48
CA SER A 168 1.16 -13.24 -1.64
C SER A 168 2.62 -13.49 -1.25
N VAL A 169 2.96 -13.20 0.01
CA VAL A 169 4.25 -13.41 0.66
C VAL A 169 4.07 -13.78 2.14
N PRO A 170 5.00 -14.55 2.74
CA PRO A 170 5.01 -14.84 4.18
C PRO A 170 5.60 -13.64 4.96
N SER A 171 4.86 -12.54 5.04
CA SER A 171 5.35 -11.23 5.51
C SER A 171 4.18 -10.36 6.02
N SER A 172 4.50 -9.32 6.79
CA SER A 172 3.56 -8.35 7.36
C SER A 172 2.67 -7.63 6.33
N THR A 173 1.70 -6.86 6.84
CA THR A 173 0.66 -6.13 6.11
C THR A 173 1.09 -5.53 4.78
N GLN A 174 2.05 -4.60 4.81
CA GLN A 174 2.28 -3.74 3.65
C GLN A 174 2.74 -4.54 2.43
N PRO A 175 3.83 -5.33 2.46
CA PRO A 175 4.23 -6.23 1.37
C PRO A 175 3.06 -6.98 0.71
N ASN A 176 2.12 -7.53 1.49
CA ASN A 176 0.94 -8.20 0.96
C ASN A 176 -0.08 -7.24 0.32
N ARG A 177 -0.40 -6.12 0.99
CA ARG A 177 -1.22 -5.04 0.41
C ARG A 177 -0.67 -4.55 -0.94
N LEU A 178 0.64 -4.60 -1.18
CA LEU A 178 1.27 -4.18 -2.45
C LEU A 178 0.86 -5.11 -3.61
N TYR A 179 0.88 -6.43 -3.40
CA TYR A 179 0.50 -7.41 -4.45
C TYR A 179 -0.96 -7.24 -4.91
N VAL A 180 -1.86 -6.74 -4.06
CA VAL A 180 -3.27 -6.45 -4.39
C VAL A 180 -3.41 -5.50 -5.58
N HIS A 181 -2.48 -4.54 -5.79
CA HIS A 181 -2.61 -3.52 -6.85
C HIS A 181 -1.40 -3.39 -7.78
N SER A 182 -0.18 -3.78 -7.36
CA SER A 182 1.02 -3.77 -8.20
C SER A 182 1.52 -5.16 -8.62
N GLY A 183 0.98 -6.26 -8.07
CA GLY A 183 1.48 -7.62 -8.38
C GLY A 183 2.95 -7.85 -7.99
N THR A 184 3.51 -6.99 -7.15
CA THR A 184 4.84 -7.09 -6.53
C THR A 184 4.90 -6.21 -5.28
N SER A 185 5.77 -6.58 -4.33
CA SER A 185 6.23 -5.72 -3.24
C SER A 185 7.56 -5.01 -3.53
N ALA A 186 8.09 -5.13 -4.76
CA ALA A 186 9.33 -4.52 -5.23
C ALA A 186 10.56 -4.80 -4.33
N GLY A 187 10.62 -5.98 -3.73
CA GLY A 187 11.69 -6.40 -2.80
C GLY A 187 11.36 -6.25 -1.32
N ALA A 188 10.25 -5.60 -0.95
CA ALA A 188 9.88 -5.42 0.45
C ALA A 188 9.41 -6.75 1.12
N THR A 189 10.01 -7.06 2.28
CA THR A 189 9.66 -8.16 3.21
C THR A 189 9.30 -7.65 4.61
N SER A 190 9.10 -6.34 4.70
CA SER A 190 8.69 -5.54 5.84
C SER A 190 8.14 -4.22 5.27
N ASN A 191 7.57 -3.37 6.11
CA ASN A 191 6.61 -2.36 5.67
C ASN A 191 7.22 -1.04 5.17
N ILE A 192 8.34 -1.09 4.44
CA ILE A 192 9.15 0.08 4.09
C ILE A 192 8.47 0.97 3.00
N PRO A 193 8.25 2.30 3.20
CA PRO A 193 7.26 3.12 2.45
C PRO A 193 7.41 3.42 0.93
N ALA A 194 8.23 2.72 0.14
CA ALA A 194 8.96 3.38 -0.96
C ALA A 194 8.38 3.44 -2.42
N LEU A 195 7.58 2.49 -2.95
CA LEU A 195 7.55 2.23 -4.44
C LEU A 195 6.20 1.75 -5.11
N LEU A 196 5.19 2.60 -5.41
CA LEU A 196 3.79 2.09 -5.48
C LEU A 196 2.71 2.91 -6.36
N ALA A 197 1.64 2.28 -6.97
CA ALA A 197 0.34 2.77 -7.63
C ALA A 197 -0.92 1.78 -7.44
N LYS A 198 -2.29 1.97 -7.47
CA LYS A 198 -3.37 2.97 -7.88
C LYS A 198 -4.83 2.92 -7.23
N GLY A 199 -5.47 4.10 -7.00
CA GLY A 199 -6.94 4.52 -7.05
C GLY A 199 -8.02 4.12 -5.96
N ILE A 200 -8.55 5.02 -5.09
CA ILE A 200 -9.10 4.64 -3.74
C ILE A 200 -10.25 5.50 -3.09
N TYR A 201 -11.20 4.86 -2.38
CA TYR A 201 -12.05 5.46 -1.31
C TYR A 201 -11.52 5.09 0.10
N TYR A 202 -11.61 5.99 1.09
CA TYR A 202 -10.98 5.79 2.41
C TYR A 202 -11.77 6.41 3.59
N GLN A 203 -11.48 5.97 4.83
CA GLN A 203 -12.06 6.52 6.06
C GLN A 203 -11.09 7.39 6.88
N ASN A 204 -9.93 6.87 7.31
CA ASN A 204 -8.90 7.68 8.00
C ASN A 204 -7.87 8.24 7.01
N ILE A 205 -6.84 7.44 6.72
CA ILE A 205 -5.82 7.67 5.70
C ILE A 205 -6.05 6.63 4.59
N PRO A 206 -5.84 6.97 3.31
CA PRO A 206 -5.58 5.94 2.33
C PRO A 206 -4.18 5.39 2.65
N ALA A 207 -4.05 4.19 3.21
CA ALA A 207 -2.73 3.54 3.31
C ALA A 207 -2.13 3.41 1.91
N THR A 208 -2.99 3.25 0.92
CA THR A 208 -2.67 3.44 -0.49
C THR A 208 -2.02 4.77 -0.90
N LEU A 209 -1.85 5.79 -0.06
CA LEU A 209 -0.93 6.90 -0.35
C LEU A 209 0.56 6.52 -0.15
N PHE A 210 0.87 5.36 0.44
CA PHE A 210 2.16 4.67 0.23
C PHE A 210 2.43 4.50 -1.27
N TYR A 211 1.38 4.33 -2.09
CA TYR A 211 1.46 4.41 -3.54
C TYR A 211 1.89 5.82 -4.05
N ARG A 212 3.21 6.10 -4.02
CA ARG A 212 3.89 7.36 -4.45
C ARG A 212 3.42 7.89 -5.79
N ASN A 213 3.20 7.04 -6.80
CA ASN A 213 2.70 7.49 -8.10
C ASN A 213 1.28 8.09 -8.03
N LEU A 214 0.55 7.91 -6.92
CA LEU A 214 -0.77 8.49 -6.66
C LEU A 214 -0.72 9.80 -5.90
N ARG A 215 0.45 10.12 -5.36
CA ARG A 215 0.74 11.48 -4.91
C ARG A 215 0.80 12.44 -6.12
N LYS A 216 0.76 11.97 -7.37
CA LYS A 216 0.72 12.83 -8.57
C LYS A 216 -0.59 13.63 -8.66
N LEU A 217 -0.48 14.92 -9.04
CA LEU A 217 -1.60 15.88 -9.04
C LEU A 217 -2.84 15.43 -9.84
N LYS A 218 -2.70 14.70 -10.94
CA LYS A 218 -3.85 14.13 -11.69
C LYS A 218 -4.70 13.13 -10.91
N TYR A 219 -4.17 12.49 -9.87
CA TYR A 219 -4.88 11.47 -9.10
C TYR A 219 -5.47 12.01 -7.79
N VAL A 220 -5.24 13.28 -7.44
CA VAL A 220 -5.78 13.94 -6.23
C VAL A 220 -7.31 13.80 -6.15
N ASP A 221 -8.00 13.96 -7.28
CA ASP A 221 -9.47 13.86 -7.34
C ASP A 221 -10.01 12.41 -7.27
N ASN A 222 -9.13 11.40 -7.29
CA ASN A 222 -9.50 9.98 -7.20
C ASN A 222 -9.54 9.45 -5.75
N PHE A 223 -9.37 10.32 -4.76
CA PHE A 223 -9.38 9.98 -3.34
C PHE A 223 -10.63 10.57 -2.67
N LEU A 224 -11.54 9.69 -2.24
CA LEU A 224 -12.87 10.09 -1.82
C LEU A 224 -13.23 9.57 -0.41
N SER A 225 -13.78 10.45 0.43
CA SER A 225 -14.26 10.09 1.77
C SER A 225 -15.41 9.09 1.68
N PHE A 226 -15.22 7.90 2.27
CA PHE A 226 -16.17 6.79 2.22
C PHE A 226 -17.56 7.17 2.72
N GLY A 227 -17.67 7.73 3.93
CA GLY A 227 -18.96 7.96 4.60
C GLY A 227 -19.91 8.90 3.85
N SER A 228 -19.38 9.84 3.06
CA SER A 228 -20.14 10.81 2.26
C SER A 228 -20.23 10.44 0.77
N SER A 229 -19.11 10.01 0.17
CA SER A 229 -18.97 9.88 -1.29
C SER A 229 -19.38 8.50 -1.79
N PHE A 230 -18.91 7.42 -1.16
CA PHE A 230 -19.17 6.05 -1.62
C PHE A 230 -20.68 5.75 -1.70
N LYS A 231 -21.44 6.09 -0.65
CA LYS A 231 -22.91 5.98 -0.62
C LYS A 231 -23.60 6.89 -1.63
N SER A 232 -23.07 8.09 -1.85
CA SER A 232 -23.54 9.03 -2.89
C SER A 232 -23.45 8.39 -4.27
N ASP A 233 -22.28 7.83 -4.59
CA ASP A 233 -21.93 7.40 -5.93
C ASP A 233 -22.61 6.06 -6.24
N ALA A 234 -22.64 5.14 -5.26
CA ALA A 234 -23.43 3.92 -5.32
C ALA A 234 -24.91 4.22 -5.58
N LYS A 235 -25.53 5.14 -4.82
CA LYS A 235 -26.94 5.53 -5.00
C LYS A 235 -27.22 6.18 -6.36
N LYS A 236 -26.24 6.89 -6.92
CA LYS A 236 -26.34 7.57 -8.23
C LYS A 236 -26.01 6.66 -9.43
N GLY A 237 -25.52 5.44 -9.19
CA GLY A 237 -24.99 4.58 -10.25
C GLY A 237 -23.71 5.12 -10.90
N LYS A 238 -22.81 5.70 -10.08
CA LYS A 238 -21.59 6.40 -10.51
C LYS A 238 -20.29 5.86 -9.88
N LEU A 239 -20.31 4.68 -9.27
CA LEU A 239 -19.06 4.04 -8.83
C LEU A 239 -18.15 3.76 -10.04
N PRO A 240 -16.82 3.97 -9.91
CA PRO A 240 -15.87 3.73 -10.99
C PRO A 240 -15.77 2.24 -11.37
N ASN A 241 -15.02 1.93 -12.43
CA ASN A 241 -14.81 0.54 -12.85
C ASN A 241 -14.00 -0.28 -11.84
N TYR A 242 -13.14 0.38 -11.07
CA TYR A 242 -12.38 -0.21 -9.97
C TYR A 242 -12.40 0.75 -8.78
N ALA A 243 -12.79 0.25 -7.61
CA ALA A 243 -12.85 0.99 -6.36
C ALA A 243 -12.19 0.17 -5.25
N VAL A 244 -11.31 0.79 -4.47
CA VAL A 244 -10.81 0.25 -3.20
C VAL A 244 -11.57 0.93 -2.07
N VAL A 245 -11.94 0.20 -1.01
CA VAL A 245 -12.46 0.77 0.24
C VAL A 245 -11.46 0.49 1.34
N GLU A 246 -10.89 1.57 1.88
CA GLU A 246 -9.97 1.51 3.03
C GLU A 246 -10.65 1.90 4.34
N GLN A 247 -10.15 1.29 5.41
CA GLN A 247 -10.73 1.25 6.74
C GLN A 247 -10.34 2.45 7.61
N ARG A 248 -10.84 2.42 8.84
CA ARG A 248 -10.24 3.09 9.99
C ARG A 248 -9.27 2.14 10.67
N TYR A 249 -8.02 2.60 10.76
CA TYR A 249 -6.90 1.89 11.34
C TYR A 249 -6.58 2.38 12.76
N MET A 250 -7.28 3.39 13.27
CA MET A 250 -7.09 3.97 14.61
C MET A 250 -8.30 3.69 15.50
N ASP A 251 -8.06 3.01 16.63
CA ASP A 251 -9.10 2.64 17.59
C ASP A 251 -9.52 3.81 18.50
N THR A 252 -10.22 4.79 17.92
CA THR A 252 -10.71 5.98 18.67
C THR A 252 -12.09 5.75 19.29
N LYS A 253 -12.43 6.42 20.41
CA LYS A 253 -13.74 6.26 21.06
C LYS A 253 -14.90 6.86 20.26
N ALA A 254 -14.63 7.88 19.43
CA ALA A 254 -15.62 8.48 18.54
C ALA A 254 -15.87 7.62 17.29
N ASP A 255 -14.78 7.13 16.69
CA ASP A 255 -14.78 6.35 15.45
C ASP A 255 -13.80 5.16 15.60
N PRO A 256 -14.26 4.01 16.18
CA PRO A 256 -13.42 2.83 16.41
C PRO A 256 -12.88 2.22 15.12
N ALA A 257 -11.75 1.51 15.22
CA ALA A 257 -11.15 0.83 14.08
C ALA A 257 -12.10 -0.24 13.52
N ASN A 258 -12.04 -0.47 12.20
CA ASN A 258 -12.96 -1.37 11.49
C ASN A 258 -12.25 -2.20 10.40
N ASP A 259 -11.00 -2.56 10.68
CA ASP A 259 -10.10 -3.32 9.83
C ASP A 259 -10.04 -4.83 10.16
N ASP A 260 -10.48 -5.26 11.34
CA ASP A 260 -10.32 -6.61 11.94
C ASP A 260 -8.89 -6.91 12.50
N HIS A 261 -7.92 -5.97 12.48
CA HIS A 261 -6.57 -6.14 13.07
C HIS A 261 -6.65 -6.49 14.58
N PRO A 262 -5.77 -7.31 15.16
CA PRO A 262 -5.67 -7.43 16.63
C PRO A 262 -4.93 -6.20 17.21
N SER A 263 -5.40 -5.48 18.22
CA SER A 263 -6.51 -5.71 19.14
C SER A 263 -7.71 -4.78 18.90
N HIS A 264 -8.26 -4.80 17.69
CA HIS A 264 -9.54 -4.17 17.33
C HIS A 264 -10.70 -5.19 17.38
N ASP A 265 -11.95 -4.72 17.53
CA ASP A 265 -13.13 -5.61 17.59
C ASP A 265 -13.63 -5.97 16.19
N VAL A 266 -13.62 -7.27 15.84
CA VAL A 266 -14.12 -7.80 14.57
C VAL A 266 -15.64 -7.60 14.35
N TYR A 267 -16.36 -7.12 15.36
CA TYR A 267 -17.69 -6.52 15.19
C TYR A 267 -17.68 -5.32 14.24
N HIS A 268 -16.67 -4.45 14.34
CA HIS A 268 -16.61 -3.21 13.57
C HIS A 268 -16.22 -3.46 12.11
N GLY A 269 -15.29 -4.38 11.81
CA GLY A 269 -14.99 -4.77 10.44
C GLY A 269 -16.13 -5.56 9.78
N GLN A 270 -16.82 -6.44 10.52
CA GLN A 270 -18.09 -7.02 10.04
C GLN A 270 -19.15 -5.95 9.73
N MET A 271 -19.28 -4.91 10.56
CA MET A 271 -20.19 -3.80 10.30
C MET A 271 -19.80 -3.01 9.05
N LEU A 272 -18.50 -2.81 8.80
CA LEU A 272 -18.01 -2.21 7.55
C LEU A 272 -18.35 -3.07 6.33
N VAL A 273 -18.05 -4.37 6.36
CA VAL A 273 -18.34 -5.29 5.25
C VAL A 273 -19.84 -5.35 4.96
N LYS A 274 -20.68 -5.32 6.01
CA LYS A 274 -22.14 -5.18 5.90
C LYS A 274 -22.55 -3.84 5.26
N GLU A 275 -21.95 -2.73 5.67
CA GLU A 275 -22.24 -1.41 5.12
C GLU A 275 -21.85 -1.27 3.64
N VAL A 276 -20.69 -1.82 3.25
CA VAL A 276 -20.25 -1.90 1.84
C VAL A 276 -21.22 -2.77 1.04
N TYR A 277 -21.53 -3.97 1.53
CA TYR A 277 -22.49 -4.88 0.88
C TYR A 277 -23.84 -4.21 0.65
N GLU A 278 -24.47 -3.65 1.69
CA GLU A 278 -25.82 -3.09 1.61
C GLU A 278 -25.87 -1.83 0.73
N THR A 279 -24.80 -1.02 0.74
CA THR A 279 -24.63 0.12 -0.17
C THR A 279 -24.57 -0.30 -1.64
N LEU A 280 -23.84 -1.37 -1.96
CA LEU A 280 -23.74 -1.92 -3.32
C LEU A 280 -25.03 -2.66 -3.72
N ARG A 281 -25.65 -3.38 -2.80
CA ARG A 281 -26.89 -4.15 -2.99
C ARG A 281 -28.11 -3.26 -3.29
N ALA A 282 -28.10 -2.03 -2.77
CA ALA A 282 -29.09 -0.99 -3.04
C ALA A 282 -28.75 -0.11 -4.27
N SER A 283 -27.58 -0.29 -4.91
CA SER A 283 -27.18 0.48 -6.08
C SER A 283 -27.87 0.00 -7.36
N PRO A 284 -28.26 0.90 -8.29
CA PRO A 284 -28.64 0.49 -9.64
C PRO A 284 -27.49 -0.21 -10.42
N GLN A 285 -26.23 -0.09 -9.97
CA GLN A 285 -25.10 -0.85 -10.52
C GLN A 285 -25.01 -2.30 -10.01
N TRP A 286 -25.84 -2.76 -9.06
CA TRP A 286 -25.73 -4.09 -8.43
C TRP A 286 -25.52 -5.25 -9.42
N ASN A 287 -26.29 -5.29 -10.51
CA ASN A 287 -26.19 -6.34 -11.55
C ASN A 287 -24.92 -6.23 -12.42
N GLN A 288 -24.07 -5.23 -12.20
CA GLN A 288 -22.78 -5.01 -12.86
C GLN A 288 -21.63 -4.94 -11.83
N THR A 289 -21.89 -5.26 -10.56
CA THR A 289 -20.91 -5.17 -9.47
C THR A 289 -20.36 -6.54 -9.09
N MET A 290 -19.05 -6.58 -8.87
CA MET A 290 -18.34 -7.62 -8.12
C MET A 290 -17.70 -6.96 -6.90
N MET A 291 -17.99 -7.48 -5.71
CA MET A 291 -17.34 -7.08 -4.47
C MET A 291 -16.40 -8.22 -4.02
N VAL A 292 -15.15 -7.88 -3.70
CA VAL A 292 -14.12 -8.79 -3.19
C VAL A 292 -13.79 -8.37 -1.76
N VAL A 293 -13.99 -9.27 -0.81
CA VAL A 293 -13.48 -9.13 0.56
C VAL A 293 -12.34 -10.13 0.71
N THR A 294 -11.14 -9.65 1.00
CA THR A 294 -9.95 -10.46 1.32
C THR A 294 -9.33 -9.90 2.59
N TYR A 295 -8.40 -10.64 3.18
CA TYR A 295 -7.43 -10.10 4.15
C TYR A 295 -6.08 -9.90 3.45
N ASP A 296 -5.20 -9.16 4.09
CA ASP A 296 -3.82 -8.91 3.71
C ASP A 296 -2.91 -10.12 4.07
N GLU A 297 -2.88 -10.53 5.33
CA GLU A 297 -2.19 -11.71 5.83
C GLU A 297 -2.91 -12.29 7.06
N HIS A 298 -2.32 -13.27 7.75
CA HIS A 298 -3.04 -14.15 8.67
C HIS A 298 -2.99 -13.74 10.15
N GLY A 299 -2.23 -12.71 10.53
CA GLY A 299 -2.20 -12.13 11.88
C GLY A 299 -1.64 -13.08 12.94
N GLY A 300 -0.72 -13.97 12.55
CA GLY A 300 -0.17 -15.02 13.42
C GLY A 300 -1.14 -16.14 13.82
N TYR A 301 -2.42 -16.08 13.41
CA TYR A 301 -3.41 -17.14 13.68
C TYR A 301 -3.16 -18.40 12.84
N PHE A 302 -3.40 -19.57 13.42
CA PHE A 302 -3.21 -20.87 12.77
C PHE A 302 -4.07 -21.05 11.51
N ASP A 303 -3.49 -21.74 10.52
CA ASP A 303 -4.22 -22.34 9.41
C ASP A 303 -3.61 -23.71 9.06
N HIS A 304 -4.45 -24.71 8.82
CA HIS A 304 -3.99 -26.09 8.59
C HIS A 304 -3.49 -26.37 7.18
N VAL A 305 -3.68 -25.46 6.20
CA VAL A 305 -3.38 -25.74 4.79
C VAL A 305 -1.92 -25.40 4.46
N PRO A 306 -1.09 -26.37 4.03
CA PRO A 306 0.29 -26.10 3.65
C PRO A 306 0.40 -25.10 2.49
N THR A 307 1.17 -24.04 2.72
CA THR A 307 1.38 -22.98 1.73
C THR A 307 2.24 -23.44 0.52
N PRO A 308 1.97 -22.95 -0.70
CA PRO A 308 2.80 -23.18 -1.89
C PRO A 308 4.24 -22.66 -1.75
N VAL A 309 5.19 -23.59 -1.55
CA VAL A 309 6.62 -23.31 -1.38
C VAL A 309 7.49 -23.53 -2.63
N ARG A 310 6.87 -23.90 -3.77
CA ARG A 310 7.56 -24.12 -5.06
C ARG A 310 6.64 -23.76 -6.23
N GLY A 311 7.23 -23.41 -7.37
CA GLY A 311 6.47 -23.13 -8.61
C GLY A 311 5.79 -21.76 -8.65
N VAL A 312 6.06 -20.91 -7.65
CA VAL A 312 5.61 -19.54 -7.50
C VAL A 312 6.68 -18.61 -8.11
N PRO A 313 6.38 -17.80 -9.15
CA PRO A 313 7.40 -17.03 -9.86
C PRO A 313 7.65 -15.66 -9.22
N SER A 314 8.91 -15.37 -8.89
CA SER A 314 9.34 -14.02 -8.47
C SER A 314 8.84 -12.96 -9.47
N PRO A 315 8.13 -11.91 -9.04
CA PRO A 315 7.33 -11.05 -9.91
C PRO A 315 8.17 -10.25 -10.91
N ASP A 316 9.29 -9.71 -10.43
CA ASP A 316 10.23 -8.86 -11.15
C ASP A 316 11.61 -9.53 -11.22
N GLY A 317 12.02 -10.23 -10.15
CA GLY A 317 13.33 -10.85 -9.98
C GLY A 317 14.17 -10.17 -8.90
N ILE A 318 13.60 -9.22 -8.15
CA ILE A 318 14.23 -8.59 -7.00
C ILE A 318 14.33 -9.63 -5.86
N VAL A 319 15.41 -9.56 -5.10
CA VAL A 319 15.62 -10.33 -3.87
C VAL A 319 15.49 -9.37 -2.69
N GLY A 320 14.79 -9.80 -1.64
CA GLY A 320 14.59 -9.02 -0.43
C GLY A 320 15.87 -8.84 0.39
N PRO A 321 15.85 -7.99 1.43
CA PRO A 321 17.02 -7.67 2.22
C PRO A 321 17.54 -8.84 3.08
N GLU A 322 18.76 -8.66 3.60
CA GLU A 322 19.26 -9.41 4.75
C GLU A 322 18.34 -9.23 5.97
N PRO A 323 18.24 -10.21 6.89
CA PRO A 323 19.01 -11.45 6.98
C PRO A 323 18.38 -12.64 6.22
N PHE A 324 17.37 -12.40 5.38
CA PHE A 324 16.55 -13.48 4.80
C PHE A 324 16.71 -13.69 3.29
N LEU A 325 17.22 -12.68 2.56
CA LEU A 325 17.47 -12.72 1.11
C LEU A 325 16.31 -13.34 0.32
N PHE A 326 15.09 -12.91 0.64
CA PHE A 326 13.88 -13.59 0.19
C PHE A 326 13.65 -13.42 -1.31
N ARG A 327 13.47 -14.52 -2.03
CA ARG A 327 13.42 -14.53 -3.51
C ARG A 327 12.02 -14.35 -4.09
N PHE A 328 10.98 -14.23 -3.25
CA PHE A 328 9.58 -14.10 -3.63
C PHE A 328 9.03 -15.32 -4.41
N ASP A 329 9.59 -16.51 -4.17
CA ASP A 329 9.30 -17.79 -4.83
C ASP A 329 8.52 -18.81 -3.95
N ARG A 330 7.83 -18.30 -2.91
CA ARG A 330 6.77 -18.97 -2.14
C ARG A 330 5.71 -17.97 -1.68
N LEU A 331 4.52 -18.46 -1.31
CA LEU A 331 3.42 -17.67 -0.74
C LEU A 331 3.48 -17.60 0.80
N GLY A 332 2.57 -16.83 1.39
CA GLY A 332 2.28 -16.81 2.82
C GLY A 332 1.17 -17.80 3.22
N VAL A 333 0.63 -17.65 4.43
CA VAL A 333 -0.45 -18.51 4.95
C VAL A 333 -1.77 -18.20 4.24
N ARG A 334 -2.75 -19.09 4.37
CA ARG A 334 -4.08 -18.95 3.78
C ARG A 334 -4.91 -17.88 4.51
N VAL A 335 -5.56 -17.00 3.75
CA VAL A 335 -6.38 -15.89 4.24
C VAL A 335 -7.86 -16.05 3.85
N PRO A 336 -8.82 -15.47 4.58
CA PRO A 336 -10.21 -15.44 4.16
C PRO A 336 -10.36 -14.67 2.84
N THR A 337 -11.09 -15.23 1.88
CA THR A 337 -11.53 -14.46 0.70
C THR A 337 -12.93 -14.87 0.27
N ILE A 338 -13.79 -13.86 0.08
CA ILE A 338 -15.19 -14.00 -0.33
C ILE A 338 -15.44 -13.05 -1.52
N VAL A 339 -16.03 -13.57 -2.59
CA VAL A 339 -16.43 -12.78 -3.76
C VAL A 339 -17.95 -12.80 -3.91
N VAL A 340 -18.52 -11.60 -4.01
CA VAL A 340 -19.94 -11.30 -3.98
C VAL A 340 -20.36 -10.66 -5.30
N SER A 341 -21.38 -11.25 -5.95
CA SER A 341 -22.04 -10.70 -7.13
C SER A 341 -23.35 -11.45 -7.37
N PRO A 342 -24.41 -10.83 -7.92
CA PRO A 342 -25.64 -11.57 -8.28
C PRO A 342 -25.40 -12.60 -9.40
N TRP A 343 -24.24 -12.60 -10.05
CA TRP A 343 -23.86 -13.60 -11.04
C TRP A 343 -23.27 -14.89 -10.45
N ILE A 344 -23.14 -14.98 -9.12
CA ILE A 344 -22.57 -16.13 -8.40
C ILE A 344 -23.68 -16.99 -7.78
N ASP A 345 -23.60 -18.31 -7.96
CA ASP A 345 -24.53 -19.28 -7.39
C ASP A 345 -24.33 -19.46 -5.86
N LYS A 346 -25.41 -19.78 -5.13
CA LYS A 346 -25.39 -19.87 -3.65
C LYS A 346 -24.42 -20.93 -3.13
N GLY A 347 -23.70 -20.60 -2.05
CA GLY A 347 -22.79 -21.52 -1.37
C GLY A 347 -21.67 -22.06 -2.28
N THR A 348 -21.21 -21.23 -3.23
CA THR A 348 -20.10 -21.57 -4.13
C THR A 348 -18.80 -21.67 -3.33
N VAL A 349 -18.03 -22.73 -3.56
CA VAL A 349 -16.71 -22.94 -2.95
C VAL A 349 -15.68 -23.06 -4.06
N VAL A 350 -14.56 -22.34 -3.93
CA VAL A 350 -13.51 -22.23 -4.94
C VAL A 350 -12.18 -22.74 -4.37
N HIS A 351 -11.76 -23.92 -4.83
CA HIS A 351 -10.64 -24.69 -4.27
C HIS A 351 -9.24 -24.38 -4.84
N GLY A 352 -9.15 -23.47 -5.80
CA GLY A 352 -7.93 -23.22 -6.59
C GLY A 352 -8.24 -23.06 -8.08
N PRO A 353 -7.32 -22.51 -8.88
CA PRO A 353 -7.62 -22.08 -10.26
C PRO A 353 -7.53 -23.21 -11.30
N ASN A 354 -7.70 -24.47 -10.89
CA ASN A 354 -7.76 -25.66 -11.74
C ASN A 354 -6.58 -25.80 -12.74
N GLY A 355 -5.38 -25.37 -12.35
CA GLY A 355 -4.17 -25.47 -13.18
C GLY A 355 -4.06 -24.43 -14.31
N VAL A 356 -4.80 -23.32 -14.21
CA VAL A 356 -4.80 -22.21 -15.18
C VAL A 356 -4.41 -20.91 -14.46
N PRO A 357 -3.50 -20.07 -15.00
CA PRO A 357 -2.79 -20.20 -16.27
C PRO A 357 -1.69 -21.27 -16.30
N MET A 358 -1.23 -21.76 -15.15
CA MET A 358 -0.18 -22.80 -15.04
C MET A 358 -0.56 -23.88 -14.03
N ALA A 359 0.05 -25.06 -14.15
CA ALA A 359 -0.21 -26.20 -13.24
C ALA A 359 0.18 -25.92 -11.77
N THR A 360 0.98 -24.88 -11.52
CA THR A 360 1.34 -24.40 -10.17
C THR A 360 0.60 -23.12 -9.77
N SER A 361 -0.34 -22.63 -10.58
CA SER A 361 -1.11 -21.41 -10.29
C SER A 361 -2.02 -21.60 -9.09
N GLU A 362 -2.10 -20.56 -8.26
CA GLU A 362 -2.85 -20.53 -7.01
C GLU A 362 -3.67 -19.24 -6.94
N TYR A 363 -4.59 -19.14 -5.98
CA TYR A 363 -5.20 -17.85 -5.63
C TYR A 363 -4.37 -17.16 -4.54
N GLU A 364 -4.03 -15.89 -4.78
CA GLU A 364 -3.33 -14.94 -3.91
C GLU A 364 -3.63 -13.51 -4.38
N HIS A 365 -3.25 -12.45 -3.68
CA HIS A 365 -3.76 -11.10 -3.97
C HIS A 365 -3.59 -10.63 -5.43
N SER A 366 -2.54 -11.07 -6.13
CA SER A 366 -2.30 -10.74 -7.56
C SER A 366 -3.34 -11.37 -8.50
N SER A 367 -4.16 -12.29 -8.00
CA SER A 367 -5.39 -12.80 -8.63
C SER A 367 -6.41 -11.70 -8.88
N ILE A 368 -6.38 -10.62 -8.08
CA ILE A 368 -7.20 -9.43 -8.26
C ILE A 368 -6.77 -8.68 -9.54
N PRO A 369 -5.54 -8.16 -9.71
CA PRO A 369 -5.12 -7.55 -10.96
C PRO A 369 -5.20 -8.50 -12.17
N ALA A 370 -4.91 -9.79 -12.02
CA ALA A 370 -5.15 -10.79 -13.09
C ALA A 370 -6.62 -10.83 -13.55
N THR A 371 -7.56 -10.69 -12.61
CA THR A 371 -9.01 -10.70 -12.86
C THR A 371 -9.52 -9.35 -13.37
N VAL A 372 -9.01 -8.23 -12.86
CA VAL A 372 -9.22 -6.87 -13.41
C VAL A 372 -8.78 -6.83 -14.88
N LYS A 373 -7.59 -7.36 -15.19
CA LYS A 373 -7.04 -7.46 -16.55
C LYS A 373 -7.92 -8.29 -17.48
N ASN A 374 -8.54 -9.37 -16.99
CA ASN A 374 -9.44 -10.20 -17.81
C ASN A 374 -10.85 -9.59 -17.96
N ILE A 375 -11.41 -8.97 -16.92
CA ILE A 375 -12.74 -8.35 -16.96
C ILE A 375 -12.76 -7.08 -17.83
N PHE A 376 -11.70 -6.26 -17.78
CA PHE A 376 -11.59 -5.01 -18.56
C PHE A 376 -10.73 -5.14 -19.82
N ASN A 377 -10.27 -6.35 -20.17
CA ASN A 377 -9.43 -6.63 -21.33
C ASN A 377 -8.20 -5.71 -21.42
N LEU A 378 -7.45 -5.57 -20.31
CA LEU A 378 -6.23 -4.76 -20.26
C LEU A 378 -5.11 -5.42 -21.09
N PRO A 379 -4.25 -4.63 -21.76
CA PRO A 379 -3.33 -5.15 -22.79
C PRO A 379 -2.17 -5.98 -22.24
N SER A 380 -1.84 -5.85 -20.96
CA SER A 380 -0.77 -6.60 -20.30
C SER A 380 -1.14 -6.94 -18.86
N PHE A 381 -0.47 -7.95 -18.33
CA PHE A 381 -0.29 -8.12 -16.88
C PHE A 381 0.67 -7.05 -16.34
N LEU A 382 0.78 -6.95 -15.01
CA LEU A 382 1.67 -6.00 -14.31
C LEU A 382 3.08 -6.57 -14.13
N THR A 383 3.19 -7.85 -13.76
CA THR A 383 4.44 -8.55 -13.43
C THR A 383 4.38 -10.01 -13.90
N LYS A 384 5.34 -10.85 -13.49
CA LYS A 384 5.26 -12.31 -13.67
C LYS A 384 4.29 -12.97 -12.69
N ARG A 385 3.91 -12.31 -11.60
CA ARG A 385 3.03 -12.87 -10.55
C ARG A 385 1.57 -12.84 -10.97
N ASP A 386 1.01 -11.69 -11.36
CA ASP A 386 -0.38 -11.64 -11.85
C ASP A 386 -0.57 -12.34 -13.21
N ALA A 387 0.51 -12.50 -14.00
CA ALA A 387 0.54 -13.37 -15.18
C ALA A 387 0.48 -14.88 -14.86
N TRP A 388 0.81 -15.28 -13.62
CA TRP A 388 0.77 -16.65 -13.11
C TRP A 388 -0.42 -16.91 -12.17
N ALA A 389 -0.94 -15.86 -11.52
CA ALA A 389 -2.01 -15.95 -10.53
C ALA A 389 -3.31 -16.51 -11.14
N GLY A 390 -4.07 -17.23 -10.33
CA GLY A 390 -5.40 -17.70 -10.70
C GLY A 390 -6.35 -16.53 -10.98
N SER A 391 -6.94 -16.46 -12.16
CA SER A 391 -8.04 -15.51 -12.39
C SER A 391 -9.39 -16.13 -12.02
N PHE A 392 -10.29 -15.35 -11.44
CA PHE A 392 -11.61 -15.79 -11.00
C PHE A 392 -12.77 -15.14 -11.78
N HIS A 393 -12.51 -14.50 -12.92
CA HIS A 393 -13.54 -13.88 -13.76
C HIS A 393 -14.62 -14.87 -14.27
N SER A 394 -14.34 -16.17 -14.28
CA SER A 394 -15.26 -17.23 -14.69
C SER A 394 -16.40 -17.50 -13.69
N ILE A 395 -16.25 -17.16 -12.41
CA ILE A 395 -17.28 -17.43 -11.39
C ILE A 395 -18.55 -16.57 -11.57
N VAL A 396 -18.43 -15.46 -12.33
CA VAL A 396 -19.54 -14.58 -12.73
C VAL A 396 -20.02 -14.85 -14.17
N GLN A 397 -19.60 -15.99 -14.74
CA GLN A 397 -19.98 -16.45 -16.09
C GLN A 397 -20.72 -17.80 -16.07
N THR A 398 -20.96 -18.40 -14.90
CA THR A 398 -21.74 -19.65 -14.76
C THR A 398 -23.22 -19.44 -15.10
N ARG A 399 -23.72 -18.21 -14.88
CA ARG A 399 -25.13 -17.83 -15.01
C ARG A 399 -25.39 -17.03 -16.29
N LYS A 400 -26.59 -17.25 -16.87
CA LYS A 400 -27.11 -16.43 -17.99
C LYS A 400 -27.80 -15.15 -17.53
N GLU A 401 -28.33 -15.14 -16.31
CA GLU A 401 -29.08 -14.02 -15.73
C GLU A 401 -28.67 -13.80 -14.26
N PRO A 402 -28.65 -12.54 -13.80
CA PRO A 402 -28.33 -12.21 -12.41
C PRO A 402 -29.41 -12.73 -11.46
N ARG A 403 -29.01 -13.11 -10.26
CA ARG A 403 -29.92 -13.52 -9.19
C ARG A 403 -30.73 -12.35 -8.67
N THR A 404 -32.04 -12.57 -8.57
CA THR A 404 -32.99 -11.67 -7.93
C THR A 404 -33.12 -11.90 -6.42
N ASP A 405 -32.59 -13.02 -5.91
CA ASP A 405 -32.80 -13.49 -4.53
C ASP A 405 -31.66 -13.19 -3.55
N CYS A 406 -30.65 -12.42 -3.97
CA CYS A 406 -29.56 -11.98 -3.09
C CYS A 406 -30.10 -11.14 -1.92
N PRO A 407 -29.68 -11.37 -0.66
CA PRO A 407 -30.20 -10.66 0.51
C PRO A 407 -30.17 -9.15 0.34
N VAL A 408 -31.22 -8.45 0.76
CA VAL A 408 -31.28 -6.98 0.76
C VAL A 408 -30.49 -6.41 1.95
N GLN A 409 -30.45 -7.15 3.05
CA GLN A 409 -29.70 -6.84 4.27
C GLN A 409 -28.99 -8.11 4.77
N LEU A 410 -27.87 -7.93 5.47
CA LEU A 410 -27.14 -8.95 6.21
C LEU A 410 -27.51 -8.88 7.71
N PRO A 411 -27.33 -9.98 8.49
CA PRO A 411 -27.54 -9.94 9.93
C PRO A 411 -26.63 -8.90 10.60
N THR A 412 -27.09 -8.31 11.71
CA THR A 412 -26.23 -7.51 12.59
C THR A 412 -25.27 -8.45 13.32
N PRO A 413 -23.95 -8.21 13.31
CA PRO A 413 -22.99 -9.01 14.06
C PRO A 413 -23.14 -8.83 15.57
N VAL A 414 -22.57 -9.75 16.35
CA VAL A 414 -22.50 -9.65 17.82
C VAL A 414 -21.20 -8.94 18.19
N ARG A 415 -21.25 -7.99 19.13
CA ARG A 415 -20.04 -7.32 19.67
C ARG A 415 -19.17 -8.35 20.40
N ILE A 416 -17.85 -8.35 20.16
CA ILE A 416 -16.94 -9.36 20.73
C ILE A 416 -16.05 -8.75 21.82
N ARG A 417 -15.70 -7.47 21.73
CA ARG A 417 -14.95 -6.72 22.75
C ARG A 417 -15.91 -6.08 23.75
N GLU A 418 -15.79 -6.43 25.02
CA GLU A 418 -16.61 -5.84 26.09
C GLU A 418 -16.22 -4.38 26.39
N THR A 419 -14.94 -4.04 26.26
CA THR A 419 -14.38 -2.69 26.50
C THR A 419 -14.62 -1.72 25.34
N GLU A 420 -14.59 -0.42 25.64
CA GLU A 420 -14.52 0.65 24.62
C GLU A 420 -13.17 0.63 23.88
N ALA A 421 -13.12 1.35 22.75
CA ALA A 421 -11.93 1.61 21.96
C ALA A 421 -10.79 2.23 22.82
N ASN A 422 -9.55 1.82 22.58
CA ASN A 422 -8.39 2.14 23.42
C ASN A 422 -7.53 3.23 22.78
N GLU A 423 -8.10 4.42 22.66
CA GLU A 423 -7.44 5.57 22.03
C GLU A 423 -6.18 6.04 22.76
N ASP A 424 -6.00 5.62 24.02
CA ASP A 424 -4.86 5.92 24.87
C ASP A 424 -3.74 4.85 24.76
N ALA A 425 -3.91 3.82 23.91
CA ALA A 425 -2.90 2.81 23.60
C ALA A 425 -1.73 3.37 22.79
N LYS A 426 -0.60 2.64 22.76
CA LYS A 426 0.49 2.89 21.80
C LYS A 426 0.08 2.46 20.39
N LEU A 427 0.68 3.09 19.38
CA LEU A 427 0.51 2.71 17.98
C LEU A 427 1.09 1.30 17.68
N THR A 428 0.36 0.46 16.94
CA THR A 428 0.86 -0.80 16.34
C THR A 428 1.97 -0.55 15.31
N GLU A 429 2.66 -1.59 14.83
CA GLU A 429 3.71 -1.45 13.78
C GLU A 429 3.13 -0.75 12.54
N PHE A 430 2.01 -1.29 12.02
CA PHE A 430 1.28 -0.71 10.88
C PHE A 430 0.81 0.73 11.14
N GLN A 431 0.24 1.02 12.32
CA GLN A 431 -0.16 2.38 12.69
C GLN A 431 1.03 3.36 12.72
N GLN A 432 2.22 2.93 13.16
CA GLN A 432 3.44 3.76 13.13
C GLN A 432 3.92 4.05 11.71
N GLU A 433 3.76 3.10 10.77
CA GLU A 433 4.05 3.34 9.35
C GLU A 433 3.04 4.29 8.71
N LEU A 434 1.76 4.21 9.10
CA LEU A 434 0.76 5.20 8.69
C LEU A 434 1.14 6.61 9.18
N MET A 435 1.86 6.73 10.31
CA MET A 435 2.45 8.01 10.73
C MET A 435 3.67 8.42 9.88
N GLN A 436 4.52 7.47 9.45
CA GLN A 436 5.60 7.74 8.49
C GLN A 436 5.04 8.16 7.12
N LEU A 437 3.90 7.61 6.70
CA LEU A 437 3.19 8.07 5.51
C LEU A 437 2.62 9.48 5.73
N ALA A 438 1.94 9.70 6.85
CA ALA A 438 1.38 11.01 7.21
C ALA A 438 2.48 12.10 7.24
N SER A 439 3.68 11.80 7.76
CA SER A 439 4.77 12.76 7.77
C SER A 439 5.25 13.15 6.37
N VAL A 440 5.44 12.17 5.47
CA VAL A 440 5.80 12.43 4.06
C VAL A 440 4.70 13.18 3.31
N LEU A 441 3.42 12.94 3.62
CA LEU A 441 2.30 13.69 3.06
C LEU A 441 2.24 15.14 3.57
N LYS A 442 2.75 15.38 4.78
CA LYS A 442 2.78 16.68 5.48
C LYS A 442 4.07 17.48 5.26
N GLY A 443 5.15 16.84 4.78
CA GLY A 443 6.50 17.43 4.68
C GLY A 443 7.27 17.45 6.00
N ASP A 444 6.86 16.63 6.97
CA ASP A 444 7.51 16.47 8.28
C ASP A 444 8.58 15.36 8.24
N ASP A 445 8.70 14.58 7.17
CA ASP A 445 9.58 13.40 7.07
C ASP A 445 11.09 13.72 7.18
N ILE A 446 11.47 14.96 6.92
CA ILE A 446 12.84 15.48 7.10
C ILE A 446 13.21 15.82 8.56
N PHE A 447 12.31 15.66 9.53
CA PHE A 447 12.62 15.77 10.97
C PHE A 447 13.29 14.48 11.51
N THR A 448 14.58 14.55 11.82
CA THR A 448 15.36 13.40 12.35
C THR A 448 14.77 12.77 13.61
N ASN A 449 14.17 13.55 14.51
CA ASN A 449 13.54 13.05 15.74
C ASN A 449 12.08 12.59 15.60
N LEU A 450 11.54 12.49 14.38
CA LEU A 450 10.13 12.15 14.18
C LEU A 450 9.83 10.66 14.45
N HIS A 451 10.75 9.75 14.13
CA HIS A 451 10.60 8.33 14.46
C HIS A 451 10.47 8.11 15.97
N GLU A 452 11.28 8.81 16.76
CA GLU A 452 11.16 8.84 18.23
C GLU A 452 9.83 9.41 18.73
N LYS A 453 9.27 10.42 18.05
CA LYS A 453 7.96 10.99 18.41
C LYS A 453 6.83 10.02 18.10
N ILE A 454 6.86 9.40 16.91
CA ILE A 454 5.87 8.40 16.46
C ILE A 454 5.83 7.22 17.44
N GLY A 455 6.98 6.66 17.83
CA GLY A 455 7.07 5.57 18.83
C GLY A 455 6.67 5.96 20.26
N LYS A 456 6.29 7.23 20.50
CA LYS A 456 5.80 7.77 21.78
C LYS A 456 4.35 8.28 21.70
N MET A 457 3.73 8.30 20.52
CA MET A 457 2.33 8.74 20.33
C MET A 457 1.34 7.68 20.82
N THR A 458 0.22 8.17 21.36
CA THR A 458 -1.01 7.39 21.51
C THR A 458 -1.76 7.23 20.18
N VAL A 459 -2.66 6.24 20.07
CA VAL A 459 -3.62 6.08 18.95
C VAL A 459 -4.38 7.38 18.67
N LYS A 460 -4.78 8.09 19.72
CA LYS A 460 -5.47 9.39 19.65
C LYS A 460 -4.63 10.50 19.03
N GLU A 461 -3.38 10.64 19.46
CA GLU A 461 -2.44 11.64 18.90
C GLU A 461 -2.06 11.30 17.46
N GLY A 462 -1.82 10.02 17.18
CA GLY A 462 -1.59 9.52 15.82
C GLY A 462 -2.76 9.82 14.89
N ASN A 463 -4.00 9.57 15.32
CA ASN A 463 -5.18 9.91 14.53
C ASN A 463 -5.29 11.41 14.22
N GLN A 464 -5.09 12.28 15.22
CA GLN A 464 -5.12 13.73 15.01
C GLN A 464 -4.01 14.23 14.06
N TYR A 465 -2.80 13.67 14.19
CA TYR A 465 -1.68 13.99 13.31
C TYR A 465 -1.96 13.56 11.85
N MET A 466 -2.49 12.35 11.70
CA MET A 466 -2.84 11.72 10.42
C MET A 466 -3.96 12.47 9.69
N GLU A 467 -5.07 12.81 10.37
CA GLU A 467 -6.15 13.62 9.79
C GLU A 467 -5.64 14.99 9.31
N GLY A 468 -4.77 15.62 10.11
CA GLY A 468 -4.12 16.87 9.73
C GLY A 468 -3.25 16.73 8.48
N ALA A 469 -2.39 15.70 8.43
CA ALA A 469 -1.53 15.41 7.28
C ALA A 469 -2.31 15.13 5.99
N VAL A 470 -3.30 14.24 6.07
CA VAL A 470 -4.18 13.86 4.95
C VAL A 470 -4.92 15.09 4.41
N LYS A 471 -5.47 15.91 5.31
CA LYS A 471 -6.13 17.18 4.94
C LYS A 471 -5.16 18.13 4.24
N SER A 472 -4.00 18.43 4.84
CA SER A 472 -3.00 19.34 4.27
C SER A 472 -2.52 18.89 2.89
N PHE A 473 -2.30 17.59 2.71
CA PHE A 473 -1.95 17.00 1.42
C PHE A 473 -3.02 17.27 0.35
N PHE A 474 -4.29 16.96 0.62
CA PHE A 474 -5.37 17.15 -0.36
C PHE A 474 -5.67 18.64 -0.62
N GLU A 475 -5.63 19.50 0.41
CA GLU A 475 -5.77 20.95 0.23
C GLU A 475 -4.65 21.53 -0.64
N ALA A 476 -3.39 21.11 -0.43
CA ALA A 476 -2.25 21.51 -1.26
C ALA A 476 -2.39 21.02 -2.71
N GLY A 477 -2.81 19.77 -2.93
CA GLY A 477 -2.98 19.20 -4.26
C GLY A 477 -4.08 19.90 -5.08
N ILE A 478 -5.22 20.14 -4.45
CA ILE A 478 -6.33 20.89 -5.04
C ILE A 478 -5.92 22.34 -5.36
N ALA A 479 -5.13 22.99 -4.49
CA ALA A 479 -4.64 24.34 -4.73
C ALA A 479 -3.59 24.39 -5.85
N ALA A 480 -2.64 23.46 -5.88
CA ALA A 480 -1.64 23.32 -6.95
C ALA A 480 -2.29 23.09 -8.32
N LYS A 481 -3.30 22.21 -8.41
CA LYS A 481 -4.08 21.98 -9.63
C LYS A 481 -4.82 23.24 -10.09
N LYS A 482 -5.45 23.98 -9.17
CA LYS A 482 -6.07 25.31 -9.43
C LYS A 482 -5.07 26.41 -9.81
N MET A 483 -3.77 26.21 -9.57
CA MET A 483 -2.70 27.13 -9.96
C MET A 483 -2.05 26.78 -11.32
N GLY A 484 -2.44 25.67 -11.96
CA GLY A 484 -1.80 25.18 -13.19
C GLY A 484 -0.50 24.43 -12.93
N GLY A 485 -0.39 23.75 -11.78
CA GLY A 485 0.68 22.77 -11.55
C GLY A 485 0.61 21.62 -12.57
N ASP A 486 1.77 21.07 -12.93
CA ASP A 486 1.86 19.99 -13.91
C ASP A 486 1.31 18.68 -13.32
N GLU A 487 0.38 18.06 -14.03
CA GLU A 487 -0.39 16.91 -13.59
C GLU A 487 0.44 15.63 -13.34
N GLU A 488 1.67 15.55 -13.88
CA GLU A 488 2.62 14.48 -13.56
C GLU A 488 3.45 14.73 -12.29
N GLN A 489 3.42 15.94 -11.73
CA GLN A 489 4.20 16.27 -10.53
C GLN A 489 3.63 15.59 -9.29
N ILE A 490 4.56 15.15 -8.42
CA ILE A 490 4.22 14.70 -7.08
C ILE A 490 3.75 15.91 -6.25
N ASN A 491 2.56 15.77 -5.67
CA ASN A 491 2.04 16.64 -4.65
C ASN A 491 2.83 16.43 -3.35
N ILE A 492 3.53 17.48 -2.93
CA ILE A 492 4.08 17.67 -1.59
C ILE A 492 3.82 19.15 -1.23
N PRO A 493 3.73 19.53 0.06
CA PRO A 493 3.48 20.94 0.43
C PRO A 493 4.51 21.92 -0.16
N ALA A 494 5.76 21.50 -0.38
CA ALA A 494 6.78 22.29 -1.07
C ALA A 494 6.40 22.66 -2.53
N THR A 495 5.64 21.81 -3.24
CA THR A 495 5.14 22.11 -4.59
C THR A 495 4.23 23.34 -4.60
N LEU A 496 3.47 23.56 -3.51
CA LEU A 496 2.61 24.74 -3.38
C LEU A 496 3.45 26.03 -3.20
N PHE A 497 4.54 25.96 -2.43
CA PHE A 497 5.48 27.07 -2.25
C PHE A 497 6.22 27.41 -3.55
N TYR A 498 6.71 26.42 -4.29
CA TYR A 498 7.31 26.62 -5.61
C TYR A 498 6.33 27.27 -6.61
N LEU A 499 5.09 26.76 -6.70
CA LEU A 499 4.07 27.34 -7.59
C LEU A 499 3.68 28.76 -7.17
N TYR A 500 3.75 29.11 -5.87
CA TYR A 500 3.56 30.46 -5.38
C TYR A 500 4.69 31.40 -5.83
N LEU A 501 5.96 31.01 -5.66
CA LEU A 501 7.13 31.76 -6.13
C LEU A 501 7.11 31.98 -7.65
N ARG A 502 6.82 30.93 -8.44
CA ARG A 502 6.68 31.01 -9.90
C ARG A 502 5.59 32.00 -10.32
N LYS A 503 4.45 32.01 -9.60
CA LYS A 503 3.32 32.92 -9.89
C LYS A 503 3.60 34.38 -9.51
N LEU A 504 4.58 34.64 -8.65
CA LEU A 504 5.09 35.97 -8.32
C LEU A 504 6.21 36.48 -9.26
N LYS A 505 6.57 35.73 -10.31
CA LYS A 505 7.63 36.03 -11.30
C LYS A 505 9.08 36.07 -10.77
N TYR A 506 9.34 35.80 -9.49
CA TYR A 506 10.71 35.77 -8.95
C TYR A 506 11.58 34.61 -9.48
N VAL A 507 10.99 33.65 -10.18
CA VAL A 507 11.70 32.49 -10.76
C VAL A 507 11.45 32.43 -12.26
N GLY A 508 12.45 32.83 -13.05
CA GLY A 508 12.43 32.70 -14.50
C GLY A 508 12.79 31.28 -14.95
N ASN A 509 11.83 30.53 -15.48
CA ASN A 509 11.97 29.21 -16.13
C ASN A 509 12.79 28.10 -15.41
N PHE A 510 13.15 28.27 -14.14
CA PHE A 510 13.77 27.24 -13.31
C PHE A 510 12.74 26.17 -12.90
N HIS A 511 13.01 24.91 -13.20
CA HIS A 511 12.23 23.76 -12.75
C HIS A 511 12.76 23.23 -11.40
N PRO A 512 11.93 22.55 -10.58
CA PRO A 512 12.37 21.95 -9.31
C PRO A 512 13.40 20.80 -9.48
N TYR A 513 13.75 20.45 -10.71
CA TYR A 513 14.66 19.36 -11.08
C TYR A 513 15.79 19.82 -12.01
N ASP A 514 16.06 21.13 -12.11
CA ASP A 514 17.37 21.58 -12.62
C ASP A 514 18.51 21.21 -11.64
N ILE A 515 18.18 20.96 -10.36
CA ILE A 515 18.94 20.05 -9.50
C ILE A 515 18.59 18.60 -9.89
N SER A 516 19.05 18.16 -11.05
CA SER A 516 19.17 16.75 -11.40
C SER A 516 20.57 16.45 -11.90
N PHE A 517 21.20 15.42 -11.35
CA PHE A 517 22.49 14.96 -11.83
C PHE A 517 22.34 14.45 -13.27
N LYS A 518 22.92 15.18 -14.22
CA LYS A 518 23.04 14.76 -15.62
C LYS A 518 23.75 13.41 -15.72
N SER A 519 22.97 12.35 -15.88
CA SER A 519 23.46 11.05 -16.37
C SER A 519 23.37 11.03 -17.89
N GLU A 520 24.28 11.75 -18.55
CA GLU A 520 24.43 11.66 -20.01
C GLU A 520 24.95 10.28 -20.39
N ALA A 521 24.04 9.40 -20.80
CA ALA A 521 24.34 8.02 -21.16
C ALA A 521 25.08 7.94 -22.50
N ALA A 522 26.41 7.84 -22.46
CA ALA A 522 27.27 7.71 -23.63
C ALA A 522 28.01 6.36 -23.66
N ASN A 523 27.54 5.45 -24.52
CA ASN A 523 28.25 4.30 -25.09
C ASN A 523 28.89 3.25 -24.15
N GLY A 524 28.19 2.10 -24.01
CA GLY A 524 28.86 0.79 -24.08
C GLY A 524 29.01 0.00 -22.77
N ASN A 525 28.34 -1.16 -22.74
CA ASN A 525 28.51 -2.30 -21.82
C ASN A 525 28.20 -2.10 -20.32
N LEU A 526 27.53 -3.13 -19.77
CA LEU A 526 27.25 -3.38 -18.35
C LEU A 526 28.50 -3.94 -17.63
N PRO A 527 28.53 -4.04 -16.28
CA PRO A 527 27.61 -3.48 -15.27
C PRO A 527 28.31 -2.64 -14.17
N ASN A 528 27.54 -1.88 -13.38
CA ASN A 528 27.65 -1.78 -11.91
C ASN A 528 26.60 -0.79 -11.35
N TYR A 529 25.88 -1.19 -10.31
CA TYR A 529 25.00 -0.29 -9.54
C TYR A 529 25.62 -0.02 -8.17
N THR A 530 26.02 1.23 -7.92
CA THR A 530 26.45 1.67 -6.58
C THR A 530 25.24 2.07 -5.77
N VAL A 531 24.86 1.26 -4.78
CA VAL A 531 23.95 1.67 -3.71
C VAL A 531 24.70 2.66 -2.83
N VAL A 532 24.13 3.86 -2.61
CA VAL A 532 24.64 4.80 -1.63
C VAL A 532 23.91 4.55 -0.31
N GLU A 533 24.59 3.89 0.63
CA GLU A 533 24.13 3.80 2.01
C GLU A 533 24.05 5.20 2.63
N GLN A 534 22.88 5.62 3.11
CA GLN A 534 22.82 6.70 4.10
C GLN A 534 23.34 6.15 5.44
N ARG A 535 24.47 6.69 5.91
CA ARG A 535 25.02 6.36 7.23
C ARG A 535 24.72 7.46 8.24
N TYR A 536 24.42 7.03 9.46
CA TYR A 536 24.16 7.87 10.62
C TYR A 536 25.36 8.75 11.01
N MET A 537 25.08 9.89 11.63
CA MET A 537 25.85 10.40 12.76
C MET A 537 24.93 11.05 13.79
N ASP A 538 25.12 10.70 15.06
CA ASP A 538 24.50 11.36 16.20
C ASP A 538 25.18 12.70 16.50
N MET A 539 24.42 13.69 16.96
CA MET A 539 24.90 14.81 17.79
C MET A 539 23.71 15.41 18.54
N GLU A 540 23.80 15.46 19.87
CA GLU A 540 22.90 16.28 20.69
C GLU A 540 23.20 17.77 20.49
N LEU A 541 22.18 18.65 20.64
CA LEU A 541 22.25 19.82 21.55
C LEU A 541 20.97 20.68 21.57
N PHE A 542 20.72 21.24 22.76
CA PHE A 542 19.74 22.27 23.16
C PHE A 542 18.22 21.93 23.23
N PRO A 543 17.51 22.38 24.30
CA PRO A 543 16.12 22.00 24.58
C PRO A 543 15.09 22.97 23.98
N ALA A 544 14.02 22.42 23.39
CA ALA A 544 12.89 23.18 22.83
C ALA A 544 11.73 23.32 23.83
N ASN A 545 11.90 24.16 24.86
CA ASN A 545 10.82 24.55 25.77
C ASN A 545 10.12 25.85 25.31
N ASP A 546 9.26 25.77 24.28
CA ASP A 546 8.20 26.78 24.09
C ASP A 546 7.08 26.30 23.14
N ASN A 547 5.87 26.07 23.65
CA ASN A 547 4.78 25.37 22.93
C ASN A 547 3.87 26.28 22.07
N HIS A 548 4.34 27.46 21.64
CA HIS A 548 3.49 28.52 21.05
C HIS A 548 4.00 29.13 19.73
N LEU A 549 4.63 28.32 18.87
CA LEU A 549 4.89 28.68 17.47
C LEU A 549 3.74 28.26 16.54
N SER A 550 3.36 29.11 15.59
CA SER A 550 2.38 28.80 14.54
C SER A 550 3.04 28.03 13.39
N HIS A 551 2.33 27.03 12.84
CA HIS A 551 2.87 25.98 11.96
C HIS A 551 3.75 26.49 10.78
N ASP A 552 3.40 27.63 10.18
CA ASP A 552 4.17 28.24 9.08
C ASP A 552 5.60 28.66 9.46
N VAL A 553 5.82 29.03 10.72
CA VAL A 553 7.13 29.49 11.24
C VAL A 553 8.10 28.32 11.39
N TYR A 554 7.58 27.15 11.77
CA TYR A 554 8.36 25.93 11.97
C TYR A 554 8.90 25.39 10.63
N ASN A 555 8.06 25.40 9.58
CA ASN A 555 8.46 25.00 8.23
C ASN A 555 9.57 25.89 7.67
N GLY A 556 9.53 27.20 7.96
CA GLY A 556 10.60 28.14 7.56
C GLY A 556 11.96 27.85 8.19
N GLN A 557 11.99 27.35 9.43
CA GLN A 557 13.23 27.00 10.13
C GLN A 557 13.96 25.78 9.52
N MET A 558 13.23 24.84 8.89
CA MET A 558 13.84 23.65 8.29
C MET A 558 14.55 23.91 6.96
N PHE A 559 13.96 24.72 6.07
CA PHE A 559 14.61 25.07 4.79
C PHE A 559 15.99 25.71 5.01
N ILE A 560 16.14 26.49 6.08
CA ILE A 560 17.41 27.10 6.49
C ILE A 560 18.46 26.04 6.90
N LYS A 561 18.04 24.88 7.43
CA LYS A 561 18.94 23.75 7.75
C LYS A 561 19.46 23.05 6.49
N GLU A 562 18.63 22.85 5.47
CA GLU A 562 19.08 22.32 4.17
C GLU A 562 20.06 23.29 3.48
N VAL A 563 19.76 24.59 3.52
CA VAL A 563 20.69 25.64 3.03
C VAL A 563 22.01 25.60 3.80
N TYR A 564 21.99 25.46 5.13
CA TYR A 564 23.18 25.32 5.97
C TYR A 564 24.02 24.08 5.64
N GLU A 565 23.41 22.91 5.41
CA GLU A 565 24.14 21.69 5.03
C GLU A 565 24.71 21.81 3.60
N THR A 566 23.98 22.43 2.68
CA THR A 566 24.44 22.66 1.29
C THR A 566 25.59 23.67 1.22
N LEU A 567 25.59 24.71 2.06
CA LEU A 567 26.69 25.67 2.20
C LEU A 567 28.01 25.02 2.67
N ARG A 568 27.94 23.84 3.29
CA ARG A 568 29.07 23.17 3.95
C ARG A 568 29.73 22.08 3.09
N ALA A 569 29.18 21.77 1.91
CA ALA A 569 29.71 20.74 1.01
C ALA A 569 30.95 21.23 0.23
N PRO A 570 32.07 20.47 0.19
CA PRO A 570 33.31 20.92 -0.44
C PRO A 570 33.28 20.74 -1.97
N CYS A 571 33.78 21.75 -2.70
CA CYS A 571 34.06 21.63 -4.13
C CYS A 571 35.42 20.93 -4.37
N ASN A 572 35.44 19.88 -5.21
CA ASN A 572 36.30 19.79 -6.41
C ASN A 572 36.22 18.43 -7.12
N SER A 573 36.53 18.46 -8.42
CA SER A 573 36.96 17.32 -9.25
C SER A 573 38.10 17.81 -10.17
N PRO A 574 38.89 16.95 -10.87
CA PRO A 574 38.68 15.52 -11.11
C PRO A 574 39.89 14.61 -10.76
N ASN A 575 39.77 13.33 -11.13
CA ASN A 575 40.86 12.34 -11.28
C ASN A 575 41.61 11.85 -10.02
N SER A 576 41.00 10.85 -9.39
CA SER A 576 41.63 9.67 -8.77
C SER A 576 42.32 9.77 -7.39
N VAL A 577 41.90 8.84 -6.52
CA VAL A 577 42.61 8.26 -5.35
C VAL A 577 42.77 9.10 -4.06
N ARG A 578 42.52 8.40 -2.94
CA ARG A 578 42.72 8.76 -1.51
C ARG A 578 41.80 9.82 -0.92
N ILE A 579 40.96 9.36 0.00
CA ILE A 579 40.29 10.17 1.02
C ILE A 579 41.35 10.92 1.82
N ARG A 580 41.22 12.25 1.89
CA ARG A 580 41.73 13.07 3.00
C ARG A 580 40.53 13.77 3.61
N GLN A 581 40.47 13.80 4.94
CA GLN A 581 39.73 14.87 5.60
C GLN A 581 40.49 16.18 5.35
N THR A 582 39.78 17.20 4.89
CA THR A 582 40.26 18.58 4.79
C THR A 582 39.21 19.48 5.41
N GLU A 583 39.64 20.35 6.31
CA GLU A 583 38.76 21.23 7.07
C GLU A 583 38.04 22.25 6.18
N THR A 584 36.85 22.69 6.59
CA THR A 584 36.05 23.66 5.83
C THR A 584 36.69 25.04 5.86
N ASN A 585 37.10 25.55 4.70
CA ASN A 585 37.68 26.88 4.56
C ASN A 585 36.59 27.96 4.51
N GLU A 586 36.25 28.53 5.67
CA GLU A 586 35.23 29.60 5.79
C GLU A 586 35.63 30.90 5.06
N ASP A 587 36.93 31.13 4.87
CA ASP A 587 37.49 32.32 4.21
C ASP A 587 37.56 32.16 2.66
N ALA A 588 37.07 31.04 2.12
CA ALA A 588 36.91 30.86 0.68
C ALA A 588 35.82 31.79 0.11
N LYS A 589 35.90 32.14 -1.17
CA LYS A 589 34.84 32.90 -1.87
C LYS A 589 33.58 32.06 -2.04
N LEU A 590 32.41 32.71 -2.02
CA LEU A 590 31.15 32.08 -2.39
C LEU A 590 31.21 31.53 -3.83
N THR A 591 30.79 30.28 -4.00
CA THR A 591 30.46 29.71 -5.32
C THR A 591 29.20 30.36 -5.89
N GLU A 592 29.00 30.28 -7.21
CA GLU A 592 27.87 30.89 -7.93
C GLU A 592 26.50 30.61 -7.27
N PHE A 593 26.20 29.35 -6.96
CA PHE A 593 25.00 28.94 -6.22
C PHE A 593 24.89 29.55 -4.81
N GLN A 594 26.02 29.70 -4.10
CA GLN A 594 26.01 30.34 -2.78
C GLN A 594 25.82 31.86 -2.88
N GLN A 595 26.22 32.48 -4.01
CA GLN A 595 25.92 33.89 -4.30
C GLN A 595 24.42 34.09 -4.57
N GLU A 596 23.77 33.19 -5.33
CA GLU A 596 22.31 33.20 -5.53
C GLU A 596 21.53 33.11 -4.20
N LEU A 597 21.97 32.24 -3.27
CA LEU A 597 21.36 32.12 -1.94
C LEU A 597 21.49 33.40 -1.10
N VAL A 598 22.64 34.06 -1.11
CA VAL A 598 22.85 35.36 -0.46
C VAL A 598 21.98 36.45 -1.12
N GLN A 599 21.83 36.42 -2.44
CA GLN A 599 20.98 37.35 -3.19
C GLN A 599 19.49 37.17 -2.85
N LEU A 600 19.03 35.93 -2.68
CA LEU A 600 17.68 35.64 -2.19
C LEU A 600 17.46 36.16 -0.76
N ALA A 601 18.48 36.05 0.11
CA ALA A 601 18.40 36.61 1.46
C ALA A 601 18.35 38.15 1.47
N ALA A 602 19.00 38.83 0.53
CA ALA A 602 18.90 40.29 0.40
C ALA A 602 17.46 40.74 0.09
N VAL A 603 16.75 40.01 -0.77
CA VAL A 603 15.31 40.21 -1.04
C VAL A 603 14.47 40.03 0.24
N LEU A 604 14.82 39.05 1.10
CA LEU A 604 14.13 38.83 2.38
C LEU A 604 14.42 39.92 3.42
N LYS A 605 15.63 40.50 3.40
CA LYS A 605 16.02 41.63 4.26
C LYS A 605 15.35 42.94 3.84
N GLY A 606 15.10 43.11 2.54
CA GLY A 606 14.61 44.34 1.93
C GLY A 606 15.71 45.30 1.52
N ASP A 607 16.93 44.81 1.29
CA ASP A 607 18.07 45.61 0.82
C ASP A 607 17.90 45.95 -0.68
N ASP A 608 18.23 47.19 -1.05
CA ASP A 608 17.84 47.77 -2.34
C ASP A 608 18.75 47.30 -3.50
N ILE A 609 18.22 46.52 -4.45
CA ILE A 609 19.00 45.81 -5.49
C ILE A 609 19.29 46.74 -6.69
N LEU A 610 19.89 47.90 -6.45
CA LEU A 610 20.29 48.86 -7.48
C LEU A 610 21.79 48.78 -7.78
N SER A 611 22.12 47.93 -8.74
CA SER A 611 23.40 47.80 -9.48
C SER A 611 24.72 47.61 -8.73
N GLY A 612 24.80 47.82 -7.41
CA GLY A 612 26.03 47.62 -6.62
C GLY A 612 26.08 46.28 -5.90
N PHE A 613 24.96 45.80 -5.36
CA PHE A 613 24.97 44.70 -4.39
C PHE A 613 25.44 43.34 -4.96
N SER A 614 25.19 43.07 -6.26
CA SER A 614 25.69 41.86 -6.92
C SER A 614 27.23 41.81 -6.94
N ASP A 615 27.89 42.96 -7.09
CA ASP A 615 29.34 43.07 -7.05
C ASP A 615 29.88 42.92 -5.62
N GLU A 616 29.05 43.10 -4.58
CA GLU A 616 29.45 42.89 -3.19
C GLU A 616 29.28 41.43 -2.76
N ILE A 617 28.20 40.77 -3.18
CA ILE A 617 28.01 39.32 -2.98
C ILE A 617 29.19 38.53 -3.59
N GLY A 618 29.60 38.84 -4.83
CA GLY A 618 30.77 38.22 -5.46
C GLY A 618 32.12 38.49 -4.76
N LYS A 619 32.16 39.42 -3.79
CA LYS A 619 33.32 39.68 -2.94
C LYS A 619 33.25 38.98 -1.58
N MET A 620 32.09 38.49 -1.14
CA MET A 620 31.95 37.83 0.16
C MET A 620 32.70 36.49 0.23
N THR A 621 33.19 36.18 1.42
CA THR A 621 33.57 34.82 1.83
C THR A 621 32.34 33.98 2.18
N VAL A 622 32.52 32.65 2.29
CA VAL A 622 31.48 31.73 2.80
C VAL A 622 31.00 32.16 4.19
N LYS A 623 31.92 32.63 5.05
CA LYS A 623 31.63 33.19 6.37
C LYS A 623 30.73 34.43 6.33
N GLU A 624 31.07 35.40 5.50
CA GLU A 624 30.34 36.68 5.37
C GLU A 624 28.95 36.47 4.75
N GLY A 625 28.84 35.64 3.72
CA GLY A 625 27.56 35.26 3.13
C GLY A 625 26.64 34.56 4.14
N TYR A 626 27.19 33.64 4.95
CA TYR A 626 26.45 32.95 6.02
C TYR A 626 25.91 33.92 7.09
N GLU A 627 26.74 34.82 7.64
CA GLU A 627 26.29 35.79 8.64
C GLU A 627 25.30 36.81 8.06
N TYR A 628 25.46 37.21 6.79
CA TYR A 628 24.48 38.06 6.10
C TYR A 628 23.12 37.38 5.94
N MET A 629 23.08 36.12 5.47
CA MET A 629 21.84 35.35 5.33
C MET A 629 21.14 35.16 6.68
N LYS A 630 21.90 34.86 7.73
CA LYS A 630 21.42 34.69 9.10
C LYS A 630 20.79 35.97 9.68
N ASP A 631 21.39 37.13 9.44
CA ASP A 631 20.85 38.43 9.87
C ASP A 631 19.62 38.89 9.04
N ALA A 632 19.63 38.62 7.73
CA ALA A 632 18.48 38.85 6.85
C ALA A 632 17.24 38.04 7.30
N VAL A 633 17.42 36.74 7.51
CA VAL A 633 16.39 35.82 8.01
C VAL A 633 15.85 36.28 9.37
N LYS A 634 16.75 36.64 10.30
CA LYS A 634 16.36 37.17 11.62
C LYS A 634 15.49 38.42 11.48
N SER A 635 15.93 39.39 10.67
CA SER A 635 15.21 40.65 10.45
C SER A 635 13.81 40.43 9.86
N PHE A 636 13.68 39.51 8.89
CA PHE A 636 12.38 39.11 8.32
C PHE A 636 11.43 38.55 9.39
N PHE A 637 11.90 37.66 10.26
CA PHE A 637 11.08 37.10 11.34
C PHE A 637 10.77 38.12 12.46
N GLU A 638 11.68 39.04 12.79
CA GLU A 638 11.43 40.13 13.73
C GLU A 638 10.35 41.10 13.19
N ALA A 639 10.43 41.47 11.91
CA ALA A 639 9.41 42.29 11.24
C ALA A 639 8.04 41.60 11.18
N GLY A 640 7.98 40.30 10.84
CA GLY A 640 6.75 39.52 10.85
C GLY A 640 6.10 39.44 12.23
N ASN A 641 6.90 39.24 13.28
CA ASN A 641 6.42 39.23 14.67
C ASN A 641 5.96 40.61 15.16
N ALA A 642 6.62 41.69 14.75
CA ALA A 642 6.16 43.05 15.03
C ALA A 642 4.80 43.35 14.37
N ALA A 643 4.65 43.03 13.07
CA ALA A 643 3.40 43.20 12.34
C ALA A 643 2.24 42.38 12.94
N LYS A 644 2.52 41.15 13.41
CA LYS A 644 1.56 40.29 14.13
C LYS A 644 1.11 40.92 15.45
N LYS A 645 2.03 41.48 16.25
CA LYS A 645 1.71 42.25 17.48
C LYS A 645 0.87 43.50 17.19
N MET A 646 1.13 44.18 16.07
CA MET A 646 0.38 45.35 15.61
C MET A 646 -0.98 45.02 14.95
N ARG A 647 -1.40 43.74 14.93
CA ARG A 647 -2.65 43.26 14.30
C ARG A 647 -2.79 43.64 12.83
N VAL A 648 -1.68 43.71 12.10
CA VAL A 648 -1.69 43.92 10.64
C VAL A 648 -2.28 42.67 9.96
N ASP A 649 -3.24 42.87 9.06
CA ASP A 649 -3.76 41.82 8.17
C ASP A 649 -2.59 41.08 7.49
N ALA A 650 -2.57 39.75 7.51
CA ALA A 650 -1.51 38.95 6.89
C ALA A 650 -1.33 39.29 5.39
N LYS A 651 -2.42 39.64 4.68
CA LYS A 651 -2.41 40.09 3.28
C LYS A 651 -1.79 41.49 3.10
N ARG A 652 -1.52 42.19 4.21
CA ARG A 652 -0.79 43.46 4.32
C ARG A 652 0.60 43.33 4.96
N ILE A 653 1.08 42.13 5.30
CA ILE A 653 2.48 41.95 5.74
C ILE A 653 3.40 41.85 4.51
N VAL A 654 3.02 41.06 3.50
CA VAL A 654 3.80 40.91 2.25
C VAL A 654 3.62 42.11 1.30
N LYS A 655 2.52 42.86 1.40
CA LYS A 655 2.20 43.92 0.44
C LYS A 655 3.10 45.16 0.51
N PRO A 656 3.48 45.73 1.66
CA PRO A 656 4.30 46.95 1.71
C PRO A 656 5.65 46.79 1.02
N THR A 657 6.37 45.69 1.31
CA THR A 657 7.67 45.35 0.71
C THR A 657 7.60 45.26 -0.82
N VAL A 658 6.48 44.76 -1.36
CA VAL A 658 6.28 44.58 -2.82
C VAL A 658 5.61 45.78 -3.49
N LYS A 659 4.87 46.63 -2.77
CA LYS A 659 4.10 47.74 -3.38
C LYS A 659 4.90 49.04 -3.57
N ASN A 660 6.10 49.14 -2.99
CA ASN A 660 7.09 50.14 -3.39
C ASN A 660 7.94 49.68 -4.60
N PHE A 661 7.65 48.49 -5.14
CA PHE A 661 8.42 47.77 -6.17
C PHE A 661 7.66 47.65 -7.51
N VAL A 662 6.70 48.56 -7.78
CA VAL A 662 5.80 48.59 -8.94
C VAL A 662 5.99 49.87 -9.75
#